data_AF-A0A094C9Q6-F1
#
_entry.id   AF-A0A094C9Q6-F1
#
_cell.length_a   1.000
_cell.length_b   1.000
_cell.length_c   1.000
_cell.angle_alpha   90.00
_cell.angle_beta   90.00
_cell.angle_gamma   90.00
#
_symmetry.space_group_name_H-M   'P 1'
#
loop_
_entity.id
_entity.type
_entity.pdbx_description
1 polymer ?
#
loop_
_entity_poly.entity_id
_entity_poly.type
_entity_poly.pdbx_seq_one_letter_code
_entity_poly.pdbx_strand_id
1 'polypeptide(L)'
;MKHIALFLVAQLASLLPLAAADWTTTHWDAIVVGAGPAGIIVATRLAEAKLNTLLLEGGGPSYGVTGGDLSSRRPSWLNDTDLTRVDVPGLYTSIFGDCGGLICSGTINAYGGCTIGGGSAINAGLYFEPPASDWDSFFPAGWRATDMTGATERVKARAPYTDTPSADGKQYLQSGYDAVRRWIVDSLGFADVKINEDKDNKLDVFGRPVYGYEGGQRAGPVPTYLQDALKLPNFHLQSGTRAVRVQRTGNAATGVWVKVKGVETLIPLSNTGRVVISAGAIATPGLLMFSGIGPEGELTRLSAAGKLGNLTREDWISNAAVGANLFDNPNTFIELSSPSITAFSPSYDNPSPADSSLYLTQRSGPYASAGQTSVFFSRATQPDGRIVGFQGTIGTAGYADFTSPTTITLNIYGTSGLASRGSVVLDGSFIPGPDGNVYYSSAPDASAIAGFIARIFAKLPEDVETLNLERDASVARIEQYITTPSAYARGQVNHWSGSCKIGACVDEGGRVVGTGNVWVADASLLEPLSVNPMFGVMTVGEKVAELILKGETLSSVKDVIPDIGGNFQLDPSVIEKFPEGTKITRASSYGTSLWTRTARISTILPNGEKKDYFLKCATEEGAVMMEGEFNSITTIYNLIPSFAPKPLAWGKFKLASPDTYFFFCSFVAMSPAMPDPTTFCFRLAQLHLTSLSPTGKFGFHIPTVHGKTEQPAEWDDNWTRYFTRLITHFFARDVRANGPWPEYEAAFARLVGDVIPQILDPLSAEGRSIRPALVHGDLWERNATTDLVSGEPMVFDAAVMYAHNEYELGMWRREDIRFGKEYFEEYSRLVPPSEPVEQWDDRNALYSLKFKLSYCLHRPGLPIVREAILADIMKLVDKYPSQAETAPVASVEAESTMEALPKKAPETASA
;
A
#
# COMPACT_ATOMS: atom_id res chain seq x y z
N MET A 1 -66.45 40.77 24.35
CA MET A 1 -66.19 39.77 25.42
C MET A 1 -64.68 39.55 25.47
N LYS A 2 -63.96 40.31 26.30
CA LYS A 2 -63.49 39.92 27.65
C LYS A 2 -62.74 38.59 27.67
N HIS A 3 -61.43 38.70 27.92
CA HIS A 3 -60.46 37.73 28.42
C HIS A 3 -60.02 36.61 27.46
N ILE A 4 -58.82 36.76 26.87
CA ILE A 4 -57.60 35.99 27.17
C ILE A 4 -56.45 36.70 26.43
N ALA A 5 -55.75 37.58 27.15
CA ALA A 5 -54.54 38.25 26.69
C ALA A 5 -53.57 38.24 27.86
N LEU A 6 -52.99 37.07 28.16
CA LEU A 6 -51.91 36.92 29.13
C LEU A 6 -51.16 35.59 28.92
N PHE A 7 -50.72 35.30 27.70
CA PHE A 7 -49.81 34.18 27.42
C PHE A 7 -49.00 34.39 26.12
N LEU A 8 -48.58 35.64 25.85
CA LEU A 8 -47.88 36.00 24.59
C LEU A 8 -46.56 36.77 24.78
N VAL A 9 -45.91 36.68 25.95
CA VAL A 9 -44.65 37.42 26.21
C VAL A 9 -43.52 36.53 26.76
N ALA A 10 -43.65 35.20 26.75
CA ALA A 10 -42.62 34.29 27.28
C ALA A 10 -42.05 33.24 26.28
N GLN A 11 -42.39 33.30 24.99
CA GLN A 11 -41.85 32.37 23.98
C GLN A 11 -41.27 33.03 22.71
N LEU A 12 -41.06 34.35 22.71
CA LEU A 12 -40.46 35.08 21.59
C LEU A 12 -39.04 35.59 21.87
N ALA A 13 -38.36 35.06 22.90
CA ALA A 13 -37.02 35.48 23.32
C ALA A 13 -35.94 34.37 23.28
N SER A 14 -36.13 33.30 22.50
CA SER A 14 -35.11 32.23 22.38
C SER A 14 -35.02 31.57 21.00
N LEU A 15 -35.22 32.34 19.93
CA LEU A 15 -34.81 31.99 18.57
C LEU A 15 -34.15 33.22 17.92
N LEU A 16 -33.18 33.81 18.62
CA LEU A 16 -32.08 34.41 17.89
C LEU A 16 -31.42 33.25 17.13
N PRO A 17 -31.17 33.36 15.81
CA PRO A 17 -30.25 32.42 15.20
C PRO A 17 -28.97 32.56 16.03
N LEU A 18 -28.50 31.49 16.67
CA LEU A 18 -27.09 31.43 17.03
C LEU A 18 -26.40 31.81 15.72
N ALA A 19 -25.74 32.96 15.67
CA ALA A 19 -24.94 33.34 14.53
C ALA A 19 -24.07 32.13 14.24
N ALA A 20 -24.28 31.48 13.08
CA ALA A 20 -23.49 30.31 12.71
C ALA A 20 -22.04 30.70 12.93
N ALA A 21 -21.34 29.95 13.78
CA ALA A 21 -19.96 30.27 14.12
C ALA A 21 -19.21 30.48 12.81
N ASP A 22 -18.49 31.59 12.67
CA ASP A 22 -17.79 31.91 11.43
C ASP A 22 -16.80 30.77 11.15
N TRP A 23 -17.07 30.04 10.07
CA TRP A 23 -16.32 28.84 9.70
C TRP A 23 -14.83 29.12 9.49
N THR A 24 -14.47 30.39 9.24
CA THR A 24 -13.08 30.84 9.08
C THR A 24 -12.31 30.99 10.38
N THR A 25 -13.01 31.15 11.51
CA THR A 25 -12.41 31.33 12.84
C THR A 25 -12.68 30.15 13.79
N THR A 26 -13.62 29.30 13.43
CA THR A 26 -13.93 28.04 14.13
C THR A 26 -12.72 27.12 14.10
N HIS A 27 -12.38 26.52 15.24
CA HIS A 27 -11.36 25.48 15.33
C HIS A 27 -12.01 24.13 15.08
N TRP A 28 -11.55 23.45 14.02
CA TRP A 28 -12.17 22.22 13.52
C TRP A 28 -11.45 20.97 14.02
N ASP A 29 -12.21 19.95 14.41
CA ASP A 29 -11.64 18.64 14.74
C ASP A 29 -11.23 17.86 13.48
N ALA A 30 -11.92 18.13 12.36
CA ALA A 30 -11.55 17.60 11.06
C ALA A 30 -11.77 18.65 9.97
N ILE A 31 -10.74 18.85 9.13
CA ILE A 31 -10.85 19.58 7.87
C ILE A 31 -10.62 18.57 6.75
N VAL A 32 -11.66 18.29 5.97
CA VAL A 32 -11.61 17.44 4.79
C VAL A 32 -11.51 18.32 3.54
N VAL A 33 -10.48 18.11 2.73
CA VAL A 33 -10.18 18.93 1.55
C VAL A 33 -10.55 18.17 0.28
N GLY A 34 -11.61 18.59 -0.38
CA GLY A 34 -12.15 18.02 -1.61
C GLY A 34 -13.47 17.29 -1.37
N ALA A 35 -14.55 17.76 -1.99
CA ALA A 35 -15.87 17.12 -1.92
C ALA A 35 -16.08 16.12 -3.07
N GLY A 36 -15.04 15.36 -3.41
CA GLY A 36 -15.15 14.17 -4.25
C GLY A 36 -15.82 13.00 -3.52
N PRO A 37 -15.97 11.82 -4.16
CA PRO A 37 -16.68 10.69 -3.60
C PRO A 37 -16.15 10.25 -2.22
N ALA A 38 -14.84 10.04 -2.11
CA ALA A 38 -14.19 9.65 -0.86
C ALA A 38 -14.24 10.75 0.20
N GLY A 39 -14.02 12.02 -0.18
CA GLY A 39 -14.05 13.15 0.75
C GLY A 39 -15.42 13.39 1.38
N ILE A 40 -16.50 13.29 0.59
CA ILE A 40 -17.88 13.34 1.10
C ILE A 40 -18.10 12.22 2.12
N ILE A 41 -17.72 10.99 1.78
CA ILE A 41 -17.89 9.84 2.67
C ILE A 41 -17.11 10.06 3.98
N VAL A 42 -15.83 10.39 3.92
CA VAL A 42 -15.01 10.63 5.12
C VAL A 42 -15.62 11.72 5.98
N ALA A 43 -15.96 12.88 5.40
CA ALA A 43 -16.51 13.99 6.17
C ALA A 43 -17.85 13.62 6.83
N THR A 44 -18.69 12.86 6.14
CA THR A 44 -19.95 12.33 6.70
C THR A 44 -19.68 11.43 7.90
N ARG A 45 -18.77 10.45 7.75
CA ARG A 45 -18.46 9.47 8.80
C ARG A 45 -17.83 10.12 10.02
N LEU A 46 -16.94 11.12 9.84
CA LEU A 46 -16.34 11.88 10.93
C LEU A 46 -17.38 12.75 11.66
N ALA A 47 -18.30 13.39 10.93
CA ALA A 47 -19.38 14.14 11.53
C ALA A 47 -20.38 13.24 12.29
N GLU A 48 -20.70 12.05 11.77
CA GLU A 48 -21.52 11.05 12.48
C GLU A 48 -20.88 10.63 13.81
N ALA A 49 -19.56 10.54 13.85
CA ALA A 49 -18.76 10.31 15.04
C ALA A 49 -18.62 11.54 15.97
N LYS A 50 -19.40 12.60 15.72
CA LYS A 50 -19.50 13.83 16.53
C LYS A 50 -18.29 14.76 16.50
N LEU A 51 -17.38 14.57 15.56
CA LEU A 51 -16.29 15.53 15.33
C LEU A 51 -16.82 16.78 14.66
N ASN A 52 -16.37 17.96 15.10
CA ASN A 52 -16.67 19.20 14.40
C ASN A 52 -15.93 19.22 13.06
N THR A 53 -16.67 19.02 11.97
CA THR A 53 -16.12 18.65 10.66
C THR A 53 -16.43 19.71 9.60
N LEU A 54 -15.37 20.22 8.97
CA LEU A 54 -15.43 21.10 7.81
C LEU A 54 -15.08 20.32 6.54
N LEU A 55 -15.98 20.33 5.55
CA LEU A 55 -15.71 19.84 4.20
C LEU A 55 -15.49 21.05 3.26
N LEU A 56 -14.31 21.12 2.64
CA LEU A 56 -13.94 22.16 1.69
C LEU A 56 -14.03 21.66 0.25
N GLU A 57 -14.60 22.46 -0.65
CA GLU A 57 -14.61 22.19 -2.09
C GLU A 57 -14.19 23.44 -2.87
N GLY A 58 -13.26 23.28 -3.82
CA GLY A 58 -12.79 24.38 -4.66
C GLY A 58 -13.84 24.84 -5.67
N GLY A 59 -14.63 23.91 -6.19
CA GLY A 59 -15.73 24.12 -7.12
C GLY A 59 -17.05 24.52 -6.49
N GLY A 60 -18.03 24.81 -7.35
CA GLY A 60 -19.40 25.14 -6.94
C GLY A 60 -20.34 23.92 -6.86
N PRO A 61 -21.63 24.16 -6.58
CA PRO A 61 -22.69 23.16 -6.69
C PRO A 61 -22.84 22.53 -8.09
N SER A 62 -23.35 21.30 -8.14
CA SER A 62 -23.53 20.49 -9.37
C SER A 62 -24.91 19.84 -9.46
N TYR A 63 -25.31 19.14 -8.41
CA TYR A 63 -26.62 18.48 -8.31
C TYR A 63 -27.68 19.48 -7.90
N GLY A 64 -28.91 19.24 -8.34
CA GLY A 64 -30.06 20.06 -7.96
C GLY A 64 -30.23 20.19 -6.45
N VAL A 65 -30.08 19.06 -5.74
CA VAL A 65 -30.18 18.98 -4.26
C VAL A 65 -29.13 19.83 -3.52
N THR A 66 -28.03 20.20 -4.19
CA THR A 66 -26.99 21.08 -3.63
C THR A 66 -27.17 22.55 -4.02
N GLY A 67 -28.30 22.91 -4.62
CA GLY A 67 -28.53 24.24 -5.16
C GLY A 67 -27.75 24.50 -6.44
N GLY A 68 -27.54 23.45 -7.25
CA GLY A 68 -26.96 23.57 -8.59
C GLY A 68 -27.87 24.39 -9.51
N ASP A 69 -27.76 25.71 -9.46
CA ASP A 69 -28.31 26.61 -10.48
C ASP A 69 -27.16 27.21 -11.28
N LEU A 70 -27.01 26.72 -12.51
CA LEU A 70 -26.03 27.18 -13.48
C LEU A 70 -26.77 27.91 -14.61
N SER A 71 -27.38 29.07 -14.32
CA SER A 71 -28.30 29.88 -15.16
C SER A 71 -27.93 30.17 -16.64
N SER A 72 -26.90 29.57 -17.24
CA SER A 72 -26.65 29.50 -18.69
C SER A 72 -26.51 28.07 -19.26
N ARG A 73 -26.63 27.03 -18.43
CA ARG A 73 -26.21 25.63 -18.71
C ARG A 73 -27.11 24.58 -18.03
N ARG A 74 -28.37 24.94 -17.84
CA ARG A 74 -29.48 24.02 -17.63
C ARG A 74 -30.30 24.04 -18.92
N PRO A 75 -30.57 22.90 -19.57
CA PRO A 75 -31.36 22.92 -20.78
C PRO A 75 -32.81 23.31 -20.45
N SER A 76 -33.43 24.09 -21.33
CA SER A 76 -34.72 24.76 -21.06
C SER A 76 -35.87 23.80 -20.74
N TRP A 77 -35.80 22.57 -21.25
CA TRP A 77 -36.79 21.51 -20.96
C TRP A 77 -36.75 21.02 -19.50
N LEU A 78 -35.80 21.49 -18.68
CA LEU A 78 -35.74 21.23 -17.24
C LEU A 78 -36.17 22.43 -16.36
N ASN A 79 -36.60 23.56 -16.94
CA ASN A 79 -36.78 24.85 -16.24
C ASN A 79 -37.72 24.82 -15.01
N ASP A 80 -38.68 23.89 -14.97
CA ASP A 80 -39.67 23.76 -13.90
C ASP A 80 -39.44 22.53 -13.01
N THR A 81 -38.21 22.01 -12.99
CA THR A 81 -37.80 20.89 -12.13
C THR A 81 -36.77 21.34 -11.10
N ASP A 82 -36.37 20.42 -10.22
CA ASP A 82 -35.18 20.58 -9.37
C ASP A 82 -33.95 19.88 -9.98
N LEU A 83 -33.99 19.44 -11.25
CA LEU A 83 -32.90 18.69 -11.89
C LEU A 83 -31.91 19.56 -12.66
N THR A 84 -30.62 19.27 -12.53
CA THR A 84 -29.57 19.76 -13.42
C THR A 84 -29.21 18.71 -14.46
N ARG A 85 -28.34 19.07 -15.40
CA ARG A 85 -27.76 18.11 -16.34
C ARG A 85 -26.95 16.98 -15.67
N VAL A 86 -26.51 17.17 -14.43
CA VAL A 86 -25.80 16.15 -13.65
C VAL A 86 -26.77 15.08 -13.14
N ASP A 87 -27.97 15.49 -12.74
CA ASP A 87 -29.00 14.58 -12.24
C ASP A 87 -29.57 13.67 -13.34
N VAL A 88 -29.53 14.12 -14.60
CA VAL A 88 -30.02 13.39 -15.78
C VAL A 88 -28.91 12.51 -16.39
N PRO A 89 -28.96 11.17 -16.25
CA PRO A 89 -27.92 10.28 -16.74
C PRO A 89 -27.53 10.48 -18.21
N GLY A 90 -28.54 10.62 -19.09
CA GLY A 90 -28.33 10.78 -20.53
C GLY A 90 -27.64 12.08 -20.93
N LEU A 91 -27.53 13.06 -20.04
CA LEU A 91 -26.87 14.33 -20.34
C LEU A 91 -25.38 14.34 -19.98
N TYR A 92 -24.81 13.27 -19.40
CA TYR A 92 -23.41 13.32 -18.93
C TYR A 92 -22.40 13.61 -20.07
N THR A 93 -22.64 13.11 -21.29
CA THR A 93 -21.76 13.34 -22.45
C THR A 93 -21.63 14.83 -22.81
N SER A 94 -22.68 15.63 -22.53
CA SER A 94 -22.67 17.08 -22.77
C SER A 94 -21.57 17.80 -21.99
N ILE A 95 -21.08 17.22 -20.89
CA ILE A 95 -20.03 17.79 -20.02
C ILE A 95 -18.66 17.79 -20.73
N PHE A 96 -18.41 16.86 -21.65
CA PHE A 96 -17.18 16.86 -22.45
C PHE A 96 -17.18 17.95 -23.53
N GLY A 97 -18.37 18.37 -24.00
CA GLY A 97 -18.53 19.45 -24.98
C GLY A 97 -18.56 20.84 -24.35
N ASP A 98 -19.38 21.04 -23.32
CA ASP A 98 -19.37 22.23 -22.46
C ASP A 98 -19.17 21.81 -21.02
N CYS A 99 -17.95 22.02 -20.52
CA CYS A 99 -17.57 21.60 -19.18
C CYS A 99 -18.29 22.35 -18.07
N GLY A 100 -18.90 23.49 -18.38
CA GLY A 100 -19.89 24.09 -17.51
C GLY A 100 -19.41 24.64 -16.17
N GLY A 101 -18.08 24.72 -15.95
CA GLY A 101 -17.51 24.97 -14.63
C GLY A 101 -17.54 23.77 -13.69
N LEU A 102 -17.93 22.58 -14.19
CA LEU A 102 -17.93 21.33 -13.42
C LEU A 102 -16.54 20.66 -13.38
N ILE A 103 -15.63 21.04 -14.27
CA ILE A 103 -14.28 20.47 -14.34
C ILE A 103 -13.24 21.48 -13.87
N CYS A 104 -12.09 20.97 -13.42
CA CYS A 104 -10.93 21.77 -13.11
C CYS A 104 -10.39 22.45 -14.38
N SER A 105 -10.25 23.77 -14.35
CA SER A 105 -9.56 24.53 -15.40
C SER A 105 -8.54 25.46 -14.75
N GLY A 106 -7.27 25.34 -15.15
CA GLY A 106 -6.16 26.13 -14.58
C GLY A 106 -5.79 25.80 -13.14
N THR A 107 -6.33 24.72 -12.56
CA THR A 107 -6.01 24.24 -11.20
C THR A 107 -5.26 22.91 -11.20
N ILE A 108 -5.50 22.08 -12.22
CA ILE A 108 -4.72 20.89 -12.59
C ILE A 108 -4.60 20.86 -14.13
N ASN A 109 -3.57 20.19 -14.65
CA ASN A 109 -3.36 19.94 -16.08
C ASN A 109 -3.87 18.55 -16.47
N ALA A 110 -5.10 18.23 -16.06
CA ALA A 110 -5.79 16.97 -16.33
C ALA A 110 -7.30 17.18 -16.30
N TYR A 111 -8.06 16.25 -16.86
CA TYR A 111 -9.51 16.27 -16.74
C TYR A 111 -9.92 15.69 -15.38
N GLY A 112 -10.65 16.48 -14.59
CA GLY A 112 -11.13 16.10 -13.27
C GLY A 112 -12.26 17.02 -12.80
N GLY A 113 -13.11 16.54 -11.90
CA GLY A 113 -14.22 17.34 -11.38
C GLY A 113 -13.75 18.45 -10.44
N CYS A 114 -14.27 19.66 -10.64
CA CYS A 114 -14.10 20.82 -9.77
C CYS A 114 -15.47 21.32 -9.34
N THR A 115 -16.18 20.50 -8.59
CA THR A 115 -17.55 20.72 -8.16
C THR A 115 -17.90 19.74 -7.05
N ILE A 116 -18.96 20.00 -6.29
CA ILE A 116 -19.47 19.06 -5.29
C ILE A 116 -19.75 17.70 -5.97
N GLY A 117 -19.25 16.61 -5.40
CA GLY A 117 -19.30 15.27 -5.99
C GLY A 117 -18.10 14.90 -6.86
N GLY A 118 -17.27 15.87 -7.27
CA GLY A 118 -16.07 15.65 -8.08
C GLY A 118 -16.34 14.77 -9.30
N GLY A 119 -15.55 13.69 -9.46
CA GLY A 119 -15.71 12.74 -10.57
C GLY A 119 -17.09 12.08 -10.67
N SER A 120 -17.79 11.86 -9.54
CA SER A 120 -19.13 11.25 -9.57
C SER A 120 -20.20 12.15 -10.19
N ALA A 121 -19.98 13.47 -10.22
CA ALA A 121 -20.88 14.44 -10.84
C ALA A 121 -20.73 14.49 -12.37
N ILE A 122 -19.60 14.04 -12.92
CA ILE A 122 -19.26 14.24 -14.35
C ILE A 122 -19.06 12.94 -15.13
N ASN A 123 -18.95 11.80 -14.45
CA ASN A 123 -18.73 10.50 -15.11
C ASN A 123 -20.03 9.88 -15.64
N ALA A 124 -19.90 8.73 -16.33
CA ALA A 124 -21.03 7.94 -16.81
C ALA A 124 -21.82 7.21 -15.71
N GLY A 125 -21.50 7.39 -14.42
CA GLY A 125 -22.20 6.73 -13.31
C GLY A 125 -21.99 5.22 -13.21
N LEU A 126 -21.04 4.64 -13.94
CA LEU A 126 -20.73 3.20 -13.88
C LEU A 126 -20.30 2.80 -12.46
N TYR A 127 -20.89 1.70 -11.97
CA TYR A 127 -20.79 1.20 -10.61
C TYR A 127 -20.46 -0.29 -10.64
N PHE A 128 -19.19 -0.61 -10.82
CA PHE A 128 -18.69 -1.98 -10.86
C PHE A 128 -17.93 -2.29 -9.58
N GLU A 129 -18.29 -3.38 -8.92
CA GLU A 129 -17.49 -3.91 -7.82
C GLU A 129 -16.21 -4.55 -8.40
N PRO A 130 -15.00 -4.18 -7.93
CA PRO A 130 -13.79 -4.86 -8.34
C PRO A 130 -13.76 -6.29 -7.77
N PRO A 131 -13.17 -7.27 -8.49
CA PRO A 131 -12.98 -8.61 -7.95
C PRO A 131 -12.11 -8.58 -6.70
N ALA A 132 -12.33 -9.52 -5.77
CA ALA A 132 -11.52 -9.67 -4.55
C ALA A 132 -10.01 -9.73 -4.86
N SER A 133 -9.65 -10.37 -5.98
CA SER A 133 -8.27 -10.48 -6.45
C SER A 133 -7.56 -9.14 -6.67
N ASP A 134 -8.28 -8.06 -7.00
CA ASP A 134 -7.66 -6.74 -7.16
C ASP A 134 -7.15 -6.22 -5.81
N TRP A 135 -7.95 -6.34 -4.76
CA TRP A 135 -7.55 -5.98 -3.40
C TRP A 135 -6.39 -6.86 -2.92
N ASP A 136 -6.49 -8.17 -3.15
CA ASP A 136 -5.49 -9.13 -2.65
C ASP A 136 -4.14 -9.04 -3.37
N SER A 137 -4.15 -8.70 -4.66
CA SER A 137 -2.93 -8.70 -5.49
C SER A 137 -2.19 -7.37 -5.46
N PHE A 138 -2.90 -6.24 -5.31
CA PHE A 138 -2.30 -4.92 -5.47
C PHE A 138 -2.17 -4.13 -4.16
N PHE A 139 -2.88 -4.51 -3.10
CA PHE A 139 -2.88 -3.77 -1.84
C PHE A 139 -2.17 -4.52 -0.71
N PRO A 140 -1.58 -3.79 0.27
CA PRO A 140 -0.89 -4.41 1.40
C PRO A 140 -1.86 -5.09 2.38
N ALA A 141 -1.31 -5.82 3.35
CA ALA A 141 -2.09 -6.34 4.48
C ALA A 141 -2.86 -5.21 5.19
N GLY A 142 -4.09 -5.49 5.63
CA GLY A 142 -5.00 -4.48 6.19
C GLY A 142 -5.90 -3.79 5.14
N TRP A 143 -5.62 -4.02 3.86
CA TRP A 143 -6.37 -3.51 2.70
C TRP A 143 -6.75 -4.62 1.69
N ARG A 144 -6.58 -5.89 2.08
CA ARG A 144 -6.97 -7.05 1.26
C ARG A 144 -8.49 -7.21 1.26
N ALA A 145 -9.04 -8.06 0.39
CA ALA A 145 -10.49 -8.16 0.17
C ALA A 145 -11.28 -8.39 1.49
N THR A 146 -10.75 -9.23 2.38
CA THR A 146 -11.33 -9.48 3.71
C THR A 146 -11.35 -8.23 4.59
N ASP A 147 -10.33 -7.39 4.50
CA ASP A 147 -10.21 -6.14 5.27
C ASP A 147 -11.10 -5.02 4.71
N MET A 148 -11.47 -5.11 3.43
CA MET A 148 -12.31 -4.13 2.73
C MET A 148 -13.80 -4.45 2.83
N THR A 149 -14.17 -5.69 3.17
CA THR A 149 -15.57 -6.17 3.24
C THR A 149 -16.48 -5.21 4.01
N GLY A 150 -16.07 -4.76 5.19
CA GLY A 150 -16.88 -3.83 6.00
C GLY A 150 -17.09 -2.47 5.32
N ALA A 151 -16.08 -1.95 4.62
CA ALA A 151 -16.18 -0.70 3.87
C ALA A 151 -17.08 -0.86 2.63
N THR A 152 -16.91 -1.95 1.90
CA THR A 152 -17.73 -2.33 0.73
C THR A 152 -19.21 -2.38 1.09
N GLU A 153 -19.56 -3.06 2.18
CA GLU A 153 -20.97 -3.18 2.60
C GLU A 153 -21.58 -1.84 3.04
N ARG A 154 -20.79 -0.95 3.65
CA ARG A 154 -21.26 0.42 3.97
C ARG A 154 -21.53 1.24 2.72
N VAL A 155 -20.66 1.15 1.71
CA VAL A 155 -20.88 1.81 0.41
C VAL A 155 -22.17 1.28 -0.22
N LYS A 156 -22.37 -0.03 -0.30
CA LYS A 156 -23.57 -0.64 -0.89
C LYS A 156 -24.85 -0.27 -0.14
N ALA A 157 -24.77 -0.13 1.19
CA ALA A 157 -25.91 0.26 2.02
C ALA A 157 -26.39 1.71 1.79
N ARG A 158 -25.52 2.60 1.29
CA ARG A 158 -25.81 4.04 1.15
C ARG A 158 -25.72 4.58 -0.26
N ALA A 159 -24.99 3.93 -1.17
CA ALA A 159 -24.86 4.32 -2.56
C ALA A 159 -25.57 3.29 -3.45
N PRO A 160 -26.86 3.51 -3.77
CA PRO A 160 -27.67 2.55 -4.53
C PRO A 160 -27.16 2.41 -5.96
N TYR A 161 -27.46 1.25 -6.56
CA TYR A 161 -27.12 0.94 -7.94
C TYR A 161 -28.23 0.15 -8.64
N THR A 162 -28.20 0.13 -9.96
CA THR A 162 -29.14 -0.61 -10.81
C THR A 162 -28.51 -0.94 -12.17
N ASP A 163 -28.81 -2.12 -12.71
CA ASP A 163 -28.52 -2.46 -14.11
C ASP A 163 -29.68 -2.07 -15.05
N THR A 164 -30.79 -1.59 -14.49
CA THR A 164 -32.02 -1.19 -15.18
C THR A 164 -32.42 0.21 -14.72
N PRO A 165 -31.78 1.27 -15.25
CA PRO A 165 -31.95 2.63 -14.73
C PRO A 165 -33.34 3.23 -14.89
N SER A 166 -34.02 2.91 -15.98
CA SER A 166 -35.35 3.45 -16.29
C SER A 166 -36.37 2.98 -15.25
N ALA A 167 -37.13 3.91 -14.65
CA ALA A 167 -38.04 3.59 -13.56
C ALA A 167 -39.22 2.67 -13.98
N ASP A 168 -39.53 2.60 -15.27
CA ASP A 168 -40.50 1.66 -15.85
C ASP A 168 -39.97 0.22 -15.98
N GLY A 169 -38.72 -0.05 -15.56
CA GLY A 169 -38.09 -1.36 -15.59
C GLY A 169 -37.66 -1.82 -16.98
N LYS A 170 -37.66 -0.93 -17.99
CA LYS A 170 -37.26 -1.28 -19.37
C LYS A 170 -35.83 -0.91 -19.69
N GLN A 171 -35.24 -1.70 -20.58
CA GLN A 171 -33.93 -1.45 -21.18
C GLN A 171 -34.12 -0.76 -22.54
N TYR A 172 -33.69 0.49 -22.66
CA TYR A 172 -33.79 1.27 -23.90
C TYR A 172 -32.50 1.13 -24.74
N LEU A 173 -32.55 1.47 -26.03
CA LEU A 173 -31.39 1.53 -26.93
C LEU A 173 -30.66 0.18 -27.12
N GLN A 174 -31.40 -0.92 -27.26
CA GLN A 174 -30.84 -2.28 -27.20
C GLN A 174 -30.21 -2.80 -28.50
N SER A 175 -30.37 -2.13 -29.64
CA SER A 175 -29.82 -2.61 -30.92
C SER A 175 -28.30 -2.80 -30.86
N GLY A 176 -27.56 -1.92 -30.16
CA GLY A 176 -26.13 -2.08 -29.92
C GLY A 176 -25.80 -3.29 -29.02
N TYR A 177 -26.58 -3.53 -27.97
CA TYR A 177 -26.43 -4.70 -27.09
C TYR A 177 -26.68 -6.00 -27.87
N ASP A 178 -27.80 -6.08 -28.57
CA ASP A 178 -28.20 -7.25 -29.35
C ASP A 178 -27.18 -7.55 -30.45
N ALA A 179 -26.69 -6.51 -31.12
CA ALA A 179 -25.59 -6.65 -32.06
C ALA A 179 -24.37 -7.26 -31.35
N VAL A 180 -23.81 -6.60 -30.34
CA VAL A 180 -22.54 -6.97 -29.71
C VAL A 180 -22.56 -8.35 -29.09
N ARG A 181 -23.69 -8.73 -28.50
CA ARG A 181 -23.90 -10.05 -27.93
C ARG A 181 -23.64 -11.16 -28.96
N ARG A 182 -24.02 -10.98 -30.24
CA ARG A 182 -23.80 -11.99 -31.30
C ARG A 182 -22.33 -12.38 -31.47
N TRP A 183 -21.41 -11.43 -31.34
CA TRP A 183 -19.99 -11.73 -31.58
C TRP A 183 -19.15 -11.89 -30.32
N ILE A 184 -19.48 -11.19 -29.24
CA ILE A 184 -18.79 -11.36 -27.96
C ILE A 184 -19.24 -12.65 -27.26
N VAL A 185 -20.54 -12.91 -27.16
CA VAL A 185 -21.06 -14.12 -26.52
C VAL A 185 -21.07 -15.27 -27.51
N ASP A 186 -21.84 -15.15 -28.60
CA ASP A 186 -22.13 -16.34 -29.42
C ASP A 186 -20.92 -16.79 -30.28
N SER A 187 -20.00 -15.89 -30.63
CA SER A 187 -18.85 -16.21 -31.50
C SER A 187 -17.50 -16.31 -30.76
N LEU A 188 -17.26 -15.47 -29.74
CA LEU A 188 -16.05 -15.50 -28.91
C LEU A 188 -16.19 -16.37 -27.65
N GLY A 189 -17.42 -16.72 -27.26
CA GLY A 189 -17.69 -17.60 -26.12
C GLY A 189 -17.64 -16.91 -24.77
N PHE A 190 -17.82 -15.59 -24.69
CA PHE A 190 -17.88 -14.90 -23.39
C PHE A 190 -19.12 -15.33 -22.62
N ALA A 191 -19.02 -15.44 -21.30
CA ALA A 191 -20.16 -15.75 -20.46
C ALA A 191 -21.05 -14.51 -20.29
N ASP A 192 -22.35 -14.64 -20.59
CA ASP A 192 -23.36 -13.59 -20.39
C ASP A 192 -23.81 -13.61 -18.91
N VAL A 193 -23.36 -12.63 -18.13
CA VAL A 193 -23.52 -12.60 -16.68
C VAL A 193 -24.05 -11.24 -16.21
N LYS A 194 -24.59 -11.24 -14.99
CA LYS A 194 -24.83 -10.00 -14.26
C LYS A 194 -23.55 -9.55 -13.57
N ILE A 195 -22.97 -8.45 -14.05
CA ILE A 195 -21.58 -8.05 -13.75
C ILE A 195 -21.26 -7.93 -12.25
N ASN A 196 -22.16 -7.39 -11.44
CA ASN A 196 -21.93 -7.27 -9.99
C ASN A 196 -22.37 -8.51 -9.19
N GLU A 197 -23.30 -9.32 -9.70
CA GLU A 197 -23.64 -10.62 -9.08
C GLU A 197 -22.47 -11.60 -9.26
N ASP A 198 -21.76 -11.54 -10.40
CA ASP A 198 -20.51 -12.28 -10.71
C ASP A 198 -19.27 -11.37 -10.67
N LYS A 199 -19.17 -10.52 -9.64
CA LYS A 199 -18.10 -9.50 -9.51
C LYS A 199 -16.68 -10.08 -9.52
N ASP A 200 -16.48 -11.30 -9.03
CA ASP A 200 -15.16 -11.91 -8.89
C ASP A 200 -14.66 -12.54 -10.21
N ASN A 201 -15.56 -12.78 -11.17
CA ASN A 201 -15.19 -13.24 -12.50
C ASN A 201 -15.01 -12.07 -13.47
N LYS A 202 -13.81 -11.95 -14.03
CA LYS A 202 -13.45 -10.95 -15.06
C LYS A 202 -12.75 -11.59 -16.27
N LEU A 203 -12.81 -12.91 -16.40
CA LEU A 203 -12.26 -13.64 -17.54
C LEU A 203 -13.37 -13.94 -18.55
N ASP A 204 -13.33 -13.23 -19.68
CA ASP A 204 -14.24 -13.43 -20.81
C ASP A 204 -15.72 -13.40 -20.38
N VAL A 205 -16.12 -12.32 -19.71
CA VAL A 205 -17.51 -12.08 -19.28
C VAL A 205 -18.10 -10.89 -20.00
N PHE A 206 -19.38 -10.96 -20.32
CA PHE A 206 -20.18 -9.92 -20.98
C PHE A 206 -21.44 -9.68 -20.17
N GLY A 207 -21.94 -8.45 -20.15
CA GLY A 207 -23.19 -8.15 -19.47
C GLY A 207 -23.65 -6.72 -19.66
N ARG A 208 -24.73 -6.40 -18.96
CA ARG A 208 -25.25 -5.03 -18.90
C ARG A 208 -24.40 -4.17 -17.97
N PRO A 209 -24.16 -2.90 -18.30
CA PRO A 209 -23.54 -1.97 -17.37
C PRO A 209 -24.39 -1.80 -16.11
N VAL A 210 -23.72 -1.68 -14.98
CA VAL A 210 -24.36 -1.36 -13.69
C VAL A 210 -24.06 0.09 -13.38
N TYR A 211 -25.08 0.82 -12.94
CA TYR A 211 -25.00 2.25 -12.69
C TYR A 211 -25.34 2.60 -11.25
N GLY A 212 -24.64 3.59 -10.70
CA GLY A 212 -24.96 4.22 -9.41
C GLY A 212 -26.13 5.20 -9.56
N TYR A 213 -27.27 4.69 -10.02
CA TYR A 213 -28.49 5.43 -10.31
C TYR A 213 -29.64 4.92 -9.46
N GLU A 214 -30.61 5.79 -9.19
CA GLU A 214 -31.82 5.45 -8.46
C GLU A 214 -33.01 6.20 -9.07
N GLY A 215 -34.10 5.49 -9.34
CA GLY A 215 -35.32 6.09 -9.90
C GLY A 215 -35.09 6.92 -11.17
N GLY A 216 -34.25 6.43 -12.09
CA GLY A 216 -33.90 7.10 -13.34
C GLY A 216 -33.00 8.33 -13.23
N GLN A 217 -32.41 8.58 -12.06
CA GLN A 217 -31.54 9.73 -11.81
C GLN A 217 -30.18 9.30 -11.30
N ARG A 218 -29.19 10.20 -11.42
CA ARG A 218 -27.88 9.99 -10.81
C ARG A 218 -27.99 9.90 -9.28
N ALA A 219 -27.42 8.84 -8.70
CA ALA A 219 -27.31 8.67 -7.25
C ALA A 219 -25.83 8.84 -6.82
N GLY A 220 -25.38 8.06 -5.83
CA GLY A 220 -24.01 8.11 -5.31
C GLY A 220 -23.89 9.03 -4.09
N PRO A 221 -22.69 9.51 -3.75
CA PRO A 221 -22.41 10.10 -2.44
C PRO A 221 -23.04 11.48 -2.21
N VAL A 222 -23.37 12.23 -3.26
CA VAL A 222 -23.97 13.58 -3.10
C VAL A 222 -25.44 13.51 -2.67
N PRO A 223 -26.33 12.72 -3.31
CA PRO A 223 -27.72 12.62 -2.86
C PRO A 223 -27.91 11.80 -1.58
N THR A 224 -26.87 11.10 -1.11
CA THR A 224 -26.93 10.16 0.03
C THR A 224 -26.09 10.68 1.19
N TYR A 225 -24.83 10.28 1.28
CA TYR A 225 -23.87 10.65 2.33
C TYR A 225 -23.87 12.16 2.63
N LEU A 226 -23.71 13.00 1.61
CA LEU A 226 -23.65 14.45 1.84
C LEU A 226 -24.97 15.01 2.39
N GLN A 227 -26.12 14.52 1.93
CA GLN A 227 -27.42 14.96 2.46
C GLN A 227 -27.61 14.54 3.92
N ASP A 228 -27.05 13.40 4.32
CA ASP A 228 -27.06 12.99 5.72
C ASP A 228 -26.12 13.85 6.58
N ALA A 229 -24.93 14.17 6.08
CA ALA A 229 -23.99 15.06 6.77
C ALA A 229 -24.56 16.47 6.97
N LEU A 230 -25.23 17.03 5.95
CA LEU A 230 -25.84 18.38 6.01
C LEU A 230 -26.92 18.53 7.08
N LYS A 231 -27.51 17.42 7.57
CA LYS A 231 -28.48 17.41 8.67
C LYS A 231 -27.80 17.47 10.06
N LEU A 232 -26.49 17.25 10.14
CA LEU A 232 -25.76 17.20 11.41
C LEU A 232 -25.35 18.60 11.86
N PRO A 233 -25.55 18.97 13.14
CA PRO A 233 -25.24 20.32 13.64
C PRO A 233 -23.74 20.62 13.76
N ASN A 234 -22.89 19.58 13.69
CA ASN A 234 -21.43 19.64 13.79
C ASN A 234 -20.72 19.47 12.43
N PHE A 235 -21.45 19.67 11.33
CA PHE A 235 -20.92 19.58 9.98
C PHE A 235 -21.10 20.91 9.24
N HIS A 236 -20.07 21.35 8.53
CA HIS A 236 -20.13 22.50 7.64
C HIS A 236 -19.54 22.15 6.27
N LEU A 237 -20.28 22.44 5.21
CA LEU A 237 -19.79 22.39 3.83
C LEU A 237 -19.47 23.80 3.35
N GLN A 238 -18.25 24.00 2.88
CA GLN A 238 -17.84 25.25 2.24
C GLN A 238 -17.30 24.98 0.83
N SER A 239 -18.11 25.34 -0.18
CA SER A 239 -17.75 25.26 -1.59
C SER A 239 -17.16 26.59 -2.11
N GLY A 240 -16.69 26.59 -3.37
CA GLY A 240 -16.07 27.75 -4.02
C GLY A 240 -14.77 28.22 -3.35
N THR A 241 -14.13 27.35 -2.55
CA THR A 241 -13.04 27.69 -1.64
C THR A 241 -11.86 26.76 -1.89
N ARG A 242 -10.88 27.25 -2.64
CA ARG A 242 -9.70 26.46 -3.01
C ARG A 242 -8.72 26.36 -1.84
N ALA A 243 -8.42 25.14 -1.41
CA ALA A 243 -7.27 24.87 -0.54
C ALA A 243 -5.95 25.08 -1.29
N VAL A 244 -4.97 25.65 -0.61
CA VAL A 244 -3.67 26.03 -1.16
C VAL A 244 -2.55 25.15 -0.61
N ARG A 245 -2.52 24.97 0.72
CA ARG A 245 -1.55 24.14 1.44
C ARG A 245 -2.03 23.85 2.85
N VAL A 246 -1.55 22.76 3.43
CA VAL A 246 -1.68 22.47 4.85
C VAL A 246 -0.67 23.33 5.62
N GLN A 247 -1.16 24.07 6.63
CA GLN A 247 -0.30 24.75 7.59
C GLN A 247 0.19 23.73 8.61
N ARG A 248 1.50 23.73 8.89
CA ARG A 248 2.10 22.80 9.84
C ARG A 248 3.22 23.42 10.67
N THR A 249 3.49 22.78 11.80
CA THR A 249 4.66 22.98 12.64
C THR A 249 5.33 21.63 12.81
N GLY A 250 6.50 21.44 12.20
CA GLY A 250 7.12 20.12 12.09
C GLY A 250 6.18 19.12 11.39
N ASN A 251 5.87 18.01 12.07
CA ASN A 251 5.01 16.95 11.55
C ASN A 251 3.51 17.17 11.81
N ALA A 252 3.12 18.17 12.60
CA ALA A 252 1.72 18.40 12.97
C ALA A 252 1.09 19.51 12.13
N ALA A 253 -0.01 19.19 11.46
CA ALA A 253 -0.89 20.17 10.84
C ALA A 253 -1.63 20.98 11.92
N THR A 254 -1.72 22.28 11.72
CA THR A 254 -2.42 23.22 12.61
C THR A 254 -3.56 23.94 11.91
N GLY A 255 -3.73 23.72 10.60
CA GLY A 255 -4.79 24.33 9.80
C GLY A 255 -4.59 24.09 8.31
N VAL A 256 -5.47 24.70 7.52
CA VAL A 256 -5.38 24.68 6.05
C VAL A 256 -5.49 26.10 5.53
N TRP A 257 -4.55 26.50 4.68
CA TRP A 257 -4.64 27.76 3.94
C TRP A 257 -5.61 27.59 2.77
N VAL A 258 -6.60 28.46 2.68
CA VAL A 258 -7.62 28.48 1.62
C VAL A 258 -7.73 29.86 1.00
N LYS A 259 -8.27 29.96 -0.22
CA LYS A 259 -8.59 31.25 -0.85
C LYS A 259 -10.04 31.65 -0.55
N VAL A 260 -10.22 32.66 0.30
CA VAL A 260 -11.51 33.31 0.56
C VAL A 260 -11.55 34.63 -0.19
N LYS A 261 -12.45 34.77 -1.18
CA LYS A 261 -12.55 35.98 -2.02
C LYS A 261 -11.20 36.40 -2.62
N GLY A 262 -10.36 35.43 -2.98
CA GLY A 262 -9.03 35.64 -3.55
C GLY A 262 -7.89 35.84 -2.54
N VAL A 263 -8.18 35.96 -1.24
CA VAL A 263 -7.19 36.16 -0.18
C VAL A 263 -6.88 34.83 0.52
N GLU A 264 -5.60 34.52 0.73
CA GLU A 264 -5.19 33.36 1.54
C GLU A 264 -5.60 33.58 3.01
N THR A 265 -6.44 32.69 3.53
CA THR A 265 -6.93 32.69 4.91
C THR A 265 -6.61 31.34 5.54
N LEU A 266 -6.07 31.36 6.76
CA LEU A 266 -5.78 30.13 7.51
C LEU A 266 -7.04 29.70 8.26
N ILE A 267 -7.49 28.46 7.99
CA ILE A 267 -8.58 27.82 8.72
C ILE A 267 -7.95 26.96 9.82
N PRO A 268 -8.17 27.27 11.11
CA PRO A 268 -7.46 26.61 12.21
C PRO A 268 -8.06 25.23 12.54
N LEU A 269 -7.19 24.31 12.95
CA LEU A 269 -7.58 23.05 13.60
C LEU A 269 -7.73 23.24 15.11
N SER A 270 -8.56 22.39 15.73
CA SER A 270 -8.52 22.19 17.18
C SER A 270 -7.20 21.52 17.60
N ASN A 271 -6.88 21.50 18.90
CA ASN A 271 -5.64 20.91 19.40
C ASN A 271 -5.51 19.41 19.09
N THR A 272 -6.63 18.71 18.87
CA THR A 272 -6.72 17.30 18.49
C THR A 272 -7.16 17.13 17.03
N GLY A 273 -7.13 18.22 16.27
CA GLY A 273 -7.68 18.30 14.93
C GLY A 273 -6.83 17.57 13.90
N ARG A 274 -7.45 17.25 12.76
CA ARG A 274 -6.79 16.58 11.64
C ARG A 274 -7.18 17.16 10.28
N VAL A 275 -6.28 16.97 9.32
CA VAL A 275 -6.59 17.21 7.91
C VAL A 275 -6.75 15.88 7.18
N VAL A 276 -7.79 15.74 6.38
CA VAL A 276 -7.92 14.67 5.39
C VAL A 276 -7.92 15.28 4.01
N ILE A 277 -6.97 14.88 3.17
CA ILE A 277 -6.84 15.35 1.79
C ILE A 277 -7.54 14.35 0.87
N SER A 278 -8.55 14.83 0.16
CA SER A 278 -9.40 14.06 -0.77
C SER A 278 -9.56 14.82 -2.10
N ALA A 279 -8.49 15.49 -2.55
CA ALA A 279 -8.49 16.37 -3.73
C ALA A 279 -8.38 15.59 -5.06
N GLY A 280 -8.19 14.27 -5.01
CA GLY A 280 -8.07 13.39 -6.17
C GLY A 280 -6.63 13.17 -6.60
N ALA A 281 -6.41 12.14 -7.44
CA ALA A 281 -5.08 11.62 -7.75
C ALA A 281 -4.10 12.63 -8.36
N ILE A 282 -4.56 13.71 -8.99
CA ILE A 282 -3.67 14.76 -9.51
C ILE A 282 -3.44 15.87 -8.49
N ALA A 283 -4.49 16.37 -7.86
CA ALA A 283 -4.40 17.54 -6.99
C ALA A 283 -3.84 17.20 -5.60
N THR A 284 -4.08 16.01 -5.07
CA THR A 284 -3.61 15.58 -3.74
C THR A 284 -2.09 15.62 -3.62
N PRO A 285 -1.30 15.03 -4.54
CA PRO A 285 0.16 15.18 -4.52
C PRO A 285 0.62 16.63 -4.63
N GLY A 286 -0.02 17.43 -5.50
CA GLY A 286 0.28 18.86 -5.61
C GLY A 286 0.07 19.59 -4.28
N LEU A 287 -1.06 19.37 -3.60
CA LEU A 287 -1.35 19.98 -2.30
C LEU A 287 -0.34 19.57 -1.23
N LEU A 288 0.10 18.30 -1.21
CA LEU A 288 1.18 17.83 -0.33
C LEU A 288 2.49 18.56 -0.62
N MET A 289 2.87 18.69 -1.90
CA MET A 289 4.08 19.41 -2.31
C MET A 289 4.04 20.88 -1.87
N PHE A 290 2.92 21.58 -2.09
CA PHE A 290 2.70 22.96 -1.58
C PHE A 290 2.72 23.05 -0.05
N SER A 291 2.54 21.94 0.65
CA SER A 291 2.64 21.82 2.12
C SER A 291 4.05 21.46 2.60
N GLY A 292 5.04 21.42 1.70
CA GLY A 292 6.42 21.04 2.02
C GLY A 292 6.59 19.54 2.25
N ILE A 293 5.78 18.69 1.61
CA ILE A 293 5.81 17.24 1.70
C ILE A 293 5.89 16.67 0.28
N GLY A 294 7.01 16.06 -0.10
CA GLY A 294 7.14 15.48 -1.44
C GLY A 294 8.59 15.33 -1.92
N PRO A 295 8.81 15.11 -3.23
CA PRO A 295 10.14 14.94 -3.79
C PRO A 295 11.00 16.19 -3.59
N GLU A 296 12.23 16.02 -3.12
CA GLU A 296 13.11 17.12 -2.74
C GLU A 296 13.38 18.11 -3.89
N GLY A 297 13.43 17.62 -5.14
CA GLY A 297 13.58 18.46 -6.32
C GLY A 297 12.41 19.43 -6.51
N GLU A 298 11.17 18.97 -6.34
CA GLU A 298 9.97 19.82 -6.46
C GLU A 298 9.84 20.77 -5.27
N LEU A 299 10.17 20.32 -4.06
CA LEU A 299 10.21 21.20 -2.88
C LEU A 299 11.23 22.33 -3.05
N THR A 300 12.39 22.03 -3.65
CA THR A 300 13.41 23.03 -3.98
C THR A 300 12.88 24.07 -4.97
N ARG A 301 12.20 23.65 -6.04
CA ARG A 301 11.58 24.55 -7.02
C ARG A 301 10.51 25.43 -6.39
N LEU A 302 9.63 24.85 -5.58
CA LEU A 302 8.57 25.58 -4.87
C LEU A 302 9.14 26.58 -3.86
N SER A 303 10.17 26.20 -3.12
CA SER A 303 10.84 27.09 -2.17
C SER A 303 11.51 28.28 -2.85
N ALA A 304 12.24 28.04 -3.96
CA ALA A 304 12.86 29.11 -4.74
C ALA A 304 11.83 30.11 -5.30
N ALA A 305 10.62 29.63 -5.57
CA ALA A 305 9.49 30.46 -6.02
C ALA A 305 8.61 31.02 -4.89
N GLY A 306 9.00 30.83 -3.61
CA GLY A 306 8.26 31.34 -2.45
C GLY A 306 6.88 30.71 -2.25
N LYS A 307 6.67 29.47 -2.72
CA LYS A 307 5.37 28.79 -2.70
C LYS A 307 5.08 27.95 -1.45
N LEU A 308 6.09 27.71 -0.61
CA LEU A 308 5.97 26.90 0.62
C LEU A 308 5.59 27.72 1.88
N GLY A 309 5.19 28.99 1.70
CA GLY A 309 4.94 29.88 2.82
C GLY A 309 6.20 30.14 3.65
N ASN A 310 6.11 29.95 4.96
CA ASN A 310 7.23 30.19 5.90
C ASN A 310 8.09 28.94 6.18
N LEU A 311 7.85 27.83 5.49
CA LEU A 311 8.61 26.59 5.70
C LEU A 311 10.04 26.74 5.18
N THR A 312 11.02 26.38 6.02
CA THR A 312 12.43 26.29 5.60
C THR A 312 12.78 24.86 5.19
N ARG A 313 13.99 24.65 4.67
CA ARG A 313 14.44 23.32 4.23
C ARG A 313 14.40 22.29 5.36
N GLU A 314 14.68 22.71 6.59
CA GLU A 314 14.66 21.89 7.79
C GLU A 314 13.24 21.41 8.15
N ASP A 315 12.22 22.12 7.69
CA ASP A 315 10.83 21.72 7.90
C ASP A 315 10.40 20.64 6.90
N TRP A 316 11.04 20.50 5.74
CA TRP A 316 10.55 19.64 4.65
C TRP A 316 10.44 18.17 5.06
N ILE A 317 9.38 17.53 4.59
CA ILE A 317 9.23 16.07 4.68
C ILE A 317 9.55 15.52 3.29
N SER A 318 10.78 15.06 3.11
CA SER A 318 11.21 14.46 1.84
C SER A 318 10.54 13.11 1.66
N ASN A 319 9.67 13.01 0.66
CA ASN A 319 8.96 11.79 0.31
C ASN A 319 8.83 11.68 -1.22
N ALA A 320 9.68 10.86 -1.83
CA ALA A 320 9.69 10.63 -3.26
C ALA A 320 8.44 9.87 -3.78
N ALA A 321 7.67 9.25 -2.89
CA ALA A 321 6.44 8.53 -3.28
C ALA A 321 5.24 9.47 -3.49
N VAL A 322 5.31 10.73 -3.07
CA VAL A 322 4.27 11.73 -3.34
C VAL A 322 4.28 12.08 -4.82
N GLY A 323 3.21 11.72 -5.53
CA GLY A 323 3.04 11.96 -6.96
C GLY A 323 3.54 10.81 -7.84
N ALA A 324 4.38 9.91 -7.33
CA ALA A 324 4.86 8.76 -8.08
C ALA A 324 3.75 7.70 -8.27
N ASN A 325 3.93 6.76 -9.20
CA ASN A 325 2.99 5.66 -9.48
C ASN A 325 1.61 6.13 -9.99
N LEU A 326 1.55 7.29 -10.66
CA LEU A 326 0.33 7.76 -11.28
C LEU A 326 -0.09 6.80 -12.42
N PHE A 327 -1.37 6.45 -12.44
CA PHE A 327 -1.97 5.59 -13.44
C PHE A 327 -3.28 6.19 -13.97
N ASP A 328 -3.57 5.92 -15.24
CA ASP A 328 -4.89 6.01 -15.85
C ASP A 328 -5.06 4.83 -16.81
N ASN A 329 -6.29 4.41 -17.05
CA ASN A 329 -6.58 3.33 -17.98
C ASN A 329 -6.36 3.82 -19.42
N PRO A 330 -5.41 3.24 -20.19
CA PRO A 330 -5.28 3.55 -21.60
C PRO A 330 -6.58 3.20 -22.33
N ASN A 331 -7.16 4.18 -23.04
CA ASN A 331 -8.44 4.03 -23.72
C ASN A 331 -8.34 4.27 -25.24
N THR A 332 -9.07 3.44 -25.99
CA THR A 332 -9.16 3.48 -27.45
C THR A 332 -10.62 3.39 -27.91
N PHE A 333 -11.02 4.26 -28.83
CA PHE A 333 -12.31 4.21 -29.51
C PHE A 333 -12.19 3.53 -30.89
N ILE A 334 -13.05 2.57 -31.14
CA ILE A 334 -13.19 1.88 -32.42
C ILE A 334 -14.63 2.08 -32.89
N GLU A 335 -14.79 2.67 -34.07
CA GLU A 335 -16.11 2.97 -34.61
C GLU A 335 -16.59 1.81 -35.48
N LEU A 336 -17.77 1.29 -35.16
CA LEU A 336 -18.37 0.12 -35.82
C LEU A 336 -19.70 0.52 -36.45
N SER A 337 -19.96 0.07 -37.68
CA SER A 337 -21.27 0.26 -38.34
C SER A 337 -21.93 -1.06 -38.70
N SER A 338 -23.25 -1.13 -38.56
CA SER A 338 -24.06 -2.25 -39.07
C SER A 338 -25.48 -1.80 -39.36
N PRO A 339 -26.14 -2.31 -40.42
CA PRO A 339 -27.56 -2.06 -40.65
C PRO A 339 -28.48 -2.51 -39.50
N SER A 340 -28.00 -3.41 -38.62
CA SER A 340 -28.73 -3.89 -37.44
C SER A 340 -28.70 -2.92 -36.24
N ILE A 341 -27.89 -1.86 -36.33
CA ILE A 341 -27.66 -0.90 -35.26
C ILE A 341 -28.50 0.35 -35.48
N THR A 342 -29.02 0.90 -34.38
CA THR A 342 -29.68 2.22 -34.38
C THR A 342 -28.96 3.11 -33.39
N ALA A 343 -28.24 4.10 -33.91
CA ALA A 343 -27.50 5.05 -33.11
C ALA A 343 -28.45 6.01 -32.38
N PHE A 344 -28.08 6.39 -31.16
CA PHE A 344 -28.78 7.38 -30.36
C PHE A 344 -27.77 8.25 -29.59
N SER A 345 -27.82 9.54 -29.86
CA SER A 345 -27.08 10.57 -29.13
C SER A 345 -28.08 11.45 -28.38
N PRO A 346 -28.06 11.47 -27.04
CA PRO A 346 -28.90 12.38 -26.27
C PRO A 346 -28.63 13.84 -26.68
N SER A 347 -29.69 14.56 -27.03
CA SER A 347 -29.65 15.99 -27.29
C SER A 347 -29.71 16.75 -25.96
N TYR A 348 -28.77 17.68 -25.76
CA TYR A 348 -28.75 18.52 -24.56
C TYR A 348 -29.90 19.54 -24.58
N ASP A 349 -30.01 20.36 -25.63
CA ASP A 349 -31.00 21.43 -25.73
C ASP A 349 -32.35 20.98 -26.29
N ASN A 350 -32.34 20.03 -27.24
CA ASN A 350 -33.50 19.71 -28.07
C ASN A 350 -33.81 18.20 -28.05
N PRO A 351 -34.17 17.61 -26.90
CA PRO A 351 -34.68 16.24 -26.85
C PRO A 351 -35.96 16.10 -27.68
N SER A 352 -36.30 14.88 -28.11
CA SER A 352 -37.61 14.65 -28.70
C SER A 352 -38.72 14.92 -27.65
N PRO A 353 -39.92 15.40 -28.05
CA PRO A 353 -41.02 15.61 -27.11
C PRO A 353 -41.43 14.33 -26.37
N ALA A 354 -41.29 13.17 -27.01
CA ALA A 354 -41.59 11.88 -26.40
C ALA A 354 -40.57 11.51 -25.31
N ASP A 355 -39.28 11.63 -25.59
CA ASP A 355 -38.22 11.26 -24.64
C ASP A 355 -38.16 12.20 -23.43
N SER A 356 -38.26 13.50 -23.67
CA SER A 356 -38.31 14.51 -22.60
C SER A 356 -39.55 14.35 -21.73
N SER A 357 -40.73 14.15 -22.32
CA SER A 357 -41.97 13.91 -21.57
C SER A 357 -41.89 12.64 -20.73
N LEU A 358 -41.39 11.54 -21.29
CA LEU A 358 -41.23 10.28 -20.58
C LEU A 358 -40.26 10.41 -19.39
N TYR A 359 -39.14 11.11 -19.58
CA TYR A 359 -38.18 11.35 -18.51
C TYR A 359 -38.74 12.29 -17.42
N LEU A 360 -39.38 13.40 -17.82
CA LEU A 360 -39.93 14.38 -16.88
C LEU A 360 -41.06 13.81 -16.02
N THR A 361 -41.95 13.01 -16.62
CA THR A 361 -43.14 12.48 -15.94
C THR A 361 -42.90 11.16 -15.20
N GLN A 362 -42.01 10.31 -15.71
CA GLN A 362 -41.84 8.93 -15.21
C GLN A 362 -40.39 8.55 -14.91
N ARG A 363 -39.41 9.46 -15.10
CA ARG A 363 -37.96 9.14 -14.97
C ARG A 363 -37.57 7.88 -15.74
N SER A 364 -38.12 7.77 -16.95
CA SER A 364 -37.97 6.61 -17.81
C SER A 364 -37.50 7.02 -19.21
N GLY A 365 -37.08 6.05 -20.01
CA GLY A 365 -36.65 6.29 -21.38
C GLY A 365 -35.13 6.45 -21.55
N PRO A 366 -34.68 6.85 -22.74
CA PRO A 366 -33.26 6.84 -23.08
C PRO A 366 -32.42 7.86 -22.27
N TYR A 367 -33.05 8.89 -21.69
CA TYR A 367 -32.35 9.86 -20.83
C TYR A 367 -32.11 9.35 -19.40
N ALA A 368 -32.70 8.22 -19.00
CA ALA A 368 -32.49 7.60 -17.68
C ALA A 368 -31.19 6.77 -17.60
N SER A 369 -30.43 6.62 -18.69
CA SER A 369 -29.12 5.96 -18.72
C SER A 369 -28.08 6.83 -19.40
N ALA A 370 -26.79 6.61 -19.10
CA ALA A 370 -25.66 7.24 -19.78
C ALA A 370 -25.41 6.69 -21.19
N GLY A 371 -26.19 5.73 -21.69
CA GLY A 371 -26.08 5.26 -23.07
C GLY A 371 -24.90 4.31 -23.32
N GLN A 372 -24.36 3.67 -22.28
CA GLN A 372 -23.61 2.43 -22.47
C GLN A 372 -24.61 1.28 -22.42
N THR A 373 -24.56 0.41 -23.42
CA THR A 373 -25.55 -0.69 -23.54
C THR A 373 -24.95 -2.02 -23.10
N SER A 374 -23.63 -2.16 -23.20
CA SER A 374 -22.89 -3.38 -22.91
C SER A 374 -21.55 -3.07 -22.26
N VAL A 375 -21.12 -3.97 -21.39
CA VAL A 375 -19.74 -4.04 -20.88
C VAL A 375 -19.24 -5.47 -20.97
N PHE A 376 -17.94 -5.65 -21.17
CA PHE A 376 -17.29 -6.95 -21.09
C PHE A 376 -15.89 -6.84 -20.52
N PHE A 377 -15.43 -7.91 -19.90
CA PHE A 377 -14.12 -7.99 -19.27
C PHE A 377 -13.37 -9.23 -19.74
N SER A 378 -12.06 -9.11 -19.83
CA SER A 378 -11.16 -10.23 -20.09
C SER A 378 -9.84 -10.00 -19.37
N ARG A 379 -8.98 -11.01 -19.40
CA ARG A 379 -7.62 -10.91 -18.88
C ARG A 379 -6.68 -11.76 -19.71
N ALA A 380 -5.41 -11.38 -19.74
CA ALA A 380 -4.35 -12.16 -20.36
C ALA A 380 -3.15 -12.27 -19.40
N THR A 381 -2.52 -13.44 -19.39
CA THR A 381 -1.24 -13.64 -18.72
C THR A 381 -0.13 -13.21 -19.67
N GLN A 382 0.70 -12.27 -19.23
CA GLN A 382 1.86 -11.79 -19.94
C GLN A 382 3.03 -12.77 -19.82
N PRO A 383 4.03 -12.73 -20.73
CA PRO A 383 5.21 -13.59 -20.64
C PRO A 383 5.99 -13.48 -19.32
N ASP A 384 5.89 -12.34 -18.63
CA ASP A 384 6.49 -12.08 -17.33
C ASP A 384 5.65 -12.58 -16.13
N GLY A 385 4.53 -13.26 -16.40
CA GLY A 385 3.62 -13.80 -15.39
C GLY A 385 2.57 -12.80 -14.87
N ARG A 386 2.61 -11.52 -15.25
CA ARG A 386 1.57 -10.56 -14.87
C ARG A 386 0.24 -10.92 -15.51
N ILE A 387 -0.84 -10.77 -14.75
CA ILE A 387 -2.21 -10.85 -15.29
C ILE A 387 -2.66 -9.44 -15.59
N VAL A 388 -2.87 -9.14 -16.87
CA VAL A 388 -3.37 -7.84 -17.35
C VAL A 388 -4.87 -7.98 -17.62
N GLY A 389 -5.66 -7.05 -17.07
CA GLY A 389 -7.10 -6.97 -17.34
C GLY A 389 -7.44 -6.07 -18.52
N PHE A 390 -8.56 -6.36 -19.18
CA PHE A 390 -9.16 -5.54 -20.23
C PHE A 390 -10.64 -5.31 -19.95
N GLN A 391 -11.12 -4.12 -20.33
CA GLN A 391 -12.54 -3.81 -20.34
C GLN A 391 -12.94 -3.34 -21.73
N GLY A 392 -14.12 -3.75 -22.18
CA GLY A 392 -14.80 -3.17 -23.33
C GLY A 392 -16.14 -2.57 -22.94
N THR A 393 -16.49 -1.43 -23.54
CA THR A 393 -17.78 -0.75 -23.31
C THR A 393 -18.36 -0.28 -24.63
N ILE A 394 -19.66 -0.52 -24.83
CA ILE A 394 -20.37 -0.13 -26.06
C ILE A 394 -21.23 1.10 -25.82
N GLY A 395 -20.94 2.18 -26.55
CA GLY A 395 -21.78 3.38 -26.59
C GLY A 395 -22.94 3.26 -27.58
N THR A 396 -23.95 4.11 -27.44
CA THR A 396 -25.13 4.11 -28.31
C THR A 396 -24.96 4.89 -29.61
N ALA A 397 -23.85 5.58 -29.82
CA ALA A 397 -23.59 6.34 -31.03
C ALA A 397 -22.10 6.30 -31.37
N GLY A 398 -21.77 6.63 -32.61
CA GLY A 398 -20.40 6.82 -33.03
C GLY A 398 -19.83 8.18 -32.64
N TYR A 399 -18.50 8.32 -32.75
CA TYR A 399 -17.75 9.47 -32.29
C TYR A 399 -17.02 10.22 -33.41
N ALA A 400 -16.81 11.53 -33.21
CA ALA A 400 -16.10 12.44 -34.10
C ALA A 400 -16.58 12.37 -35.56
N ASP A 401 -15.78 11.81 -36.47
CA ASP A 401 -16.09 11.79 -37.91
C ASP A 401 -17.15 10.74 -38.28
N PHE A 402 -17.49 9.84 -37.36
CA PHE A 402 -18.34 8.68 -37.62
C PHE A 402 -19.67 8.78 -36.85
N THR A 403 -20.62 9.55 -37.36
CA THR A 403 -21.88 9.86 -36.67
C THR A 403 -23.13 9.35 -37.42
N SER A 404 -22.97 8.34 -38.27
CA SER A 404 -24.09 7.73 -39.02
C SER A 404 -25.15 7.13 -38.08
N PRO A 405 -26.45 7.10 -38.47
CA PRO A 405 -27.52 6.45 -37.71
C PRO A 405 -27.32 4.95 -37.42
N THR A 406 -26.32 4.32 -38.02
CA THR A 406 -25.98 2.90 -37.87
C THR A 406 -24.64 2.66 -37.19
N THR A 407 -24.03 3.70 -36.61
CA THR A 407 -22.68 3.63 -36.01
C THR A 407 -22.72 3.67 -34.48
N ILE A 408 -21.89 2.85 -33.85
CA ILE A 408 -21.62 2.83 -32.40
C ILE A 408 -20.12 2.85 -32.13
N THR A 409 -19.74 3.36 -30.95
CA THR A 409 -18.36 3.31 -30.46
C THR A 409 -18.14 2.10 -29.56
N LEU A 410 -17.14 1.28 -29.91
CA LEU A 410 -16.50 0.31 -29.03
C LEU A 410 -15.33 0.99 -28.31
N ASN A 411 -15.42 1.08 -26.99
CA ASN A 411 -14.34 1.58 -26.13
C ASN A 411 -13.56 0.39 -25.59
N ILE A 412 -12.23 0.39 -25.69
CA ILE A 412 -11.36 -0.64 -25.12
C ILE A 412 -10.38 0.01 -24.15
N TYR A 413 -10.32 -0.56 -22.94
CA TYR A 413 -9.45 -0.13 -21.86
C TYR A 413 -8.44 -1.23 -21.52
N GLY A 414 -7.19 -0.84 -21.32
CA GLY A 414 -6.28 -1.64 -20.50
C GLY A 414 -6.47 -1.32 -19.02
N THR A 415 -6.51 -2.33 -18.14
CA THR A 415 -6.90 -2.18 -16.73
C THR A 415 -5.87 -2.68 -15.72
N SER A 416 -6.26 -3.51 -14.76
CA SER A 416 -5.37 -4.03 -13.72
C SER A 416 -4.14 -4.73 -14.33
N GLY A 417 -3.03 -4.73 -13.58
CA GLY A 417 -1.81 -5.45 -13.94
C GLY A 417 -0.95 -4.86 -15.07
N LEU A 418 -1.38 -3.78 -15.73
CA LEU A 418 -0.50 -2.99 -16.62
C LEU A 418 0.70 -2.45 -15.85
N ALA A 419 1.85 -2.36 -16.52
CA ALA A 419 3.13 -1.93 -15.92
C ALA A 419 3.41 -0.43 -16.09
N SER A 420 2.83 0.22 -17.10
CA SER A 420 3.02 1.63 -17.40
C SER A 420 2.60 2.47 -16.21
N ARG A 421 3.49 3.37 -15.77
CA ARG A 421 3.28 4.28 -14.65
C ARG A 421 3.93 5.62 -14.96
N GLY A 422 3.25 6.68 -14.58
CA GLY A 422 3.78 8.03 -14.62
C GLY A 422 3.94 8.63 -13.23
N SER A 423 4.05 9.95 -13.21
CA SER A 423 4.07 10.74 -11.99
C SER A 423 3.24 12.01 -12.13
N VAL A 424 2.80 12.58 -11.01
CA VAL A 424 2.29 13.94 -10.95
C VAL A 424 3.48 14.89 -10.89
N VAL A 425 3.55 15.81 -11.85
CA VAL A 425 4.58 16.84 -11.96
C VAL A 425 3.97 18.24 -11.93
N LEU A 426 4.75 19.21 -11.45
CA LEU A 426 4.37 20.61 -11.46
C LEU A 426 4.95 21.31 -12.71
N ASP A 427 4.08 21.91 -13.51
CA ASP A 427 4.49 22.68 -14.68
C ASP A 427 5.23 23.99 -14.31
N GLY A 428 5.56 24.82 -15.30
CA GLY A 428 6.22 26.11 -15.07
C GLY A 428 5.42 27.10 -14.21
N SER A 429 4.10 26.93 -14.12
CA SER A 429 3.19 27.71 -13.27
C SER A 429 2.84 26.99 -11.97
N PHE A 430 3.49 25.86 -11.68
CA PHE A 430 3.23 24.98 -10.55
C PHE A 430 1.83 24.37 -10.54
N ILE A 431 1.24 24.16 -11.71
CA ILE A 431 -0.03 23.44 -11.86
C ILE A 431 0.29 21.94 -11.95
N PRO A 432 -0.30 21.08 -11.09
CA PRO A 432 -0.05 19.65 -11.12
C PRO A 432 -0.71 18.98 -12.32
N GLY A 433 -0.01 18.06 -12.96
CA GLY A 433 -0.51 17.24 -14.07
C GLY A 433 0.28 15.95 -14.23
N PRO A 434 -0.18 15.03 -15.10
CA PRO A 434 0.56 13.83 -15.44
C PRO A 434 1.85 14.16 -16.19
N ASP A 435 2.90 13.38 -15.98
CA ASP A 435 4.06 13.34 -16.85
C ASP A 435 3.77 12.57 -18.16
N GLY A 436 4.77 12.51 -19.05
CA GLY A 436 4.63 11.84 -20.34
C GLY A 436 4.66 10.31 -20.29
N ASN A 437 4.82 9.69 -19.11
CA ASN A 437 5.06 8.25 -18.97
C ASN A 437 3.83 7.44 -18.56
N VAL A 438 2.68 8.10 -18.30
CA VAL A 438 1.46 7.42 -17.83
C VAL A 438 1.02 6.30 -18.78
N TYR A 439 1.02 6.57 -20.09
CA TYR A 439 0.50 5.65 -21.09
C TYR A 439 1.63 4.98 -21.86
N TYR A 440 1.57 3.65 -21.97
CA TYR A 440 2.44 2.85 -22.85
C TYR A 440 3.94 3.06 -22.63
N SER A 441 4.37 3.45 -21.42
CA SER A 441 5.80 3.49 -21.07
C SER A 441 6.43 2.10 -20.97
N SER A 442 5.60 1.06 -20.85
CA SER A 442 6.00 -0.35 -20.96
C SER A 442 5.45 -0.95 -22.26
N ALA A 443 6.33 -1.32 -23.19
CA ALA A 443 5.94 -1.86 -24.50
C ALA A 443 5.00 -3.10 -24.43
N PRO A 444 5.18 -4.06 -23.50
CA PRO A 444 4.25 -5.19 -23.36
C PRO A 444 2.77 -4.80 -23.14
N ASP A 445 2.51 -3.65 -22.51
CA ASP A 445 1.14 -3.22 -22.22
C ASP A 445 0.36 -2.88 -23.50
N ALA A 446 1.00 -2.20 -24.46
CA ALA A 446 0.37 -1.88 -25.75
C ALA A 446 0.10 -3.16 -26.55
N SER A 447 1.06 -4.08 -26.57
CA SER A 447 0.94 -5.37 -27.25
C SER A 447 -0.21 -6.22 -26.68
N ALA A 448 -0.38 -6.22 -25.36
CA ALA A 448 -1.48 -6.92 -24.68
C ALA A 448 -2.85 -6.40 -25.12
N ILE A 449 -3.04 -5.07 -25.13
CA ILE A 449 -4.29 -4.43 -25.55
C ILE A 449 -4.54 -4.67 -27.05
N ALA A 450 -3.52 -4.54 -27.88
CA ALA A 450 -3.61 -4.80 -29.32
C ALA A 450 -4.01 -6.25 -29.62
N GLY A 451 -3.44 -7.22 -28.88
CA GLY A 451 -3.82 -8.62 -28.98
C GLY A 451 -5.28 -8.88 -28.59
N PHE A 452 -5.78 -8.19 -27.55
CA PHE A 452 -7.20 -8.27 -27.16
C PHE A 452 -8.13 -7.72 -28.26
N ILE A 453 -7.81 -6.58 -28.85
CA ILE A 453 -8.56 -6.01 -29.98
C ILE A 453 -8.54 -6.95 -31.19
N ALA A 454 -7.37 -7.51 -31.54
CA ALA A 454 -7.24 -8.47 -32.64
C ALA A 454 -8.11 -9.72 -32.44
N ARG A 455 -8.18 -10.22 -31.20
CA ARG A 455 -9.07 -11.34 -30.82
C ARG A 455 -10.54 -11.00 -31.09
N ILE A 456 -10.96 -9.77 -30.79
CA ILE A 456 -12.34 -9.32 -31.06
C ILE A 456 -12.58 -9.23 -32.58
N PHE A 457 -11.66 -8.61 -33.32
CA PHE A 457 -11.79 -8.39 -34.76
C PHE A 457 -11.90 -9.70 -35.55
N ALA A 458 -11.17 -10.74 -35.13
CA ALA A 458 -11.21 -12.07 -35.72
C ALA A 458 -12.61 -12.74 -35.70
N LYS A 459 -13.55 -12.23 -34.88
CA LYS A 459 -14.90 -12.77 -34.73
C LYS A 459 -16.00 -11.76 -35.07
N LEU A 460 -15.66 -10.59 -35.62
CA LEU A 460 -16.68 -9.65 -36.09
C LEU A 460 -17.56 -10.33 -37.16
N PRO A 461 -18.89 -10.11 -37.17
CA PRO A 461 -19.78 -10.58 -38.23
C PRO A 461 -19.51 -9.88 -39.57
N GLU A 462 -19.84 -10.48 -40.70
CA GLU A 462 -19.67 -9.84 -42.03
C GLU A 462 -20.46 -8.52 -42.15
N ASP A 463 -21.60 -8.41 -41.48
CA ASP A 463 -22.46 -7.22 -41.49
C ASP A 463 -22.00 -6.08 -40.56
N VAL A 464 -20.83 -6.23 -39.90
CA VAL A 464 -20.22 -5.21 -39.06
C VAL A 464 -18.96 -4.66 -39.72
N GLU A 465 -18.98 -3.38 -40.07
CA GLU A 465 -17.86 -2.65 -40.65
C GLU A 465 -17.05 -1.93 -39.57
N THR A 466 -15.71 -1.98 -39.66
CA THR A 466 -14.81 -1.16 -38.84
C THR A 466 -14.45 0.11 -39.62
N LEU A 467 -14.67 1.29 -39.05
CA LEU A 467 -14.60 2.54 -39.81
C LEU A 467 -13.27 3.29 -39.66
N ASN A 468 -12.61 3.14 -38.51
CA ASN A 468 -11.41 3.90 -38.15
C ASN A 468 -10.16 3.04 -37.90
N LEU A 469 -10.29 1.72 -38.09
CA LEU A 469 -9.21 0.73 -38.00
C LEU A 469 -9.55 -0.44 -38.94
N GLU A 470 -8.57 -0.98 -39.65
CA GLU A 470 -8.79 -2.03 -40.63
C GLU A 470 -9.25 -3.33 -39.95
N ARG A 471 -10.29 -4.00 -40.49
CA ARG A 471 -10.88 -5.20 -39.89
C ARG A 471 -9.88 -6.35 -39.73
N ASP A 472 -8.97 -6.48 -40.67
CA ASP A 472 -7.89 -7.48 -40.72
C ASP A 472 -6.54 -6.90 -40.28
N ALA A 473 -6.54 -5.77 -39.55
CA ALA A 473 -5.33 -5.16 -39.03
C ALA A 473 -4.52 -6.16 -38.20
N SER A 474 -3.22 -6.26 -38.51
CA SER A 474 -2.29 -7.03 -37.69
C SER A 474 -2.17 -6.46 -36.28
N VAL A 475 -1.74 -7.27 -35.30
CA VAL A 475 -1.49 -6.80 -33.94
C VAL A 475 -0.56 -5.58 -33.92
N ALA A 476 0.50 -5.58 -34.74
CA ALA A 476 1.42 -4.44 -34.85
C ALA A 476 0.75 -3.17 -35.38
N ARG A 477 -0.19 -3.30 -36.33
CA ARG A 477 -0.97 -2.18 -36.87
C ARG A 477 -1.92 -1.60 -35.82
N ILE A 478 -2.55 -2.46 -35.03
CA ILE A 478 -3.43 -2.08 -33.90
C ILE A 478 -2.60 -1.40 -32.81
N GLU A 479 -1.45 -1.96 -32.45
CA GLU A 479 -0.52 -1.37 -31.48
C GLU A 479 -0.12 0.04 -31.91
N GLN A 480 0.30 0.21 -33.16
CA GLN A 480 0.59 1.53 -33.72
C GLN A 480 -0.63 2.48 -33.63
N TYR A 481 -1.84 1.97 -33.89
CA TYR A 481 -3.06 2.77 -33.81
C TYR A 481 -3.33 3.28 -32.38
N ILE A 482 -3.24 2.41 -31.37
CA ILE A 482 -3.56 2.77 -29.98
C ILE A 482 -2.50 3.64 -29.31
N THR A 483 -1.25 3.58 -29.78
CA THR A 483 -0.14 4.39 -29.24
C THR A 483 0.08 5.70 -29.99
N THR A 484 -0.56 5.89 -31.16
CA THR A 484 -0.44 7.13 -31.93
C THR A 484 -1.58 8.09 -31.54
N PRO A 485 -1.27 9.27 -30.96
CA PRO A 485 -2.30 10.21 -30.55
C PRO A 485 -3.26 10.58 -31.68
N SER A 486 -4.55 10.39 -31.45
CA SER A 486 -5.62 10.77 -32.37
C SER A 486 -6.89 11.17 -31.62
N ALA A 487 -7.95 11.58 -32.33
CA ALA A 487 -9.24 11.83 -31.70
C ALA A 487 -9.80 10.58 -30.98
N TYR A 488 -9.42 9.38 -31.45
CA TYR A 488 -9.94 8.07 -31.04
C TYR A 488 -9.00 7.32 -30.07
N ALA A 489 -7.69 7.57 -30.16
CA ALA A 489 -6.66 6.98 -29.30
C ALA A 489 -5.94 8.12 -28.55
N ARG A 490 -6.56 8.61 -27.47
CA ARG A 490 -6.02 9.72 -26.67
C ARG A 490 -5.20 9.25 -25.47
N GLY A 491 -5.18 7.95 -25.19
CA GLY A 491 -4.60 7.36 -23.98
C GLY A 491 -5.44 7.63 -22.72
N GLN A 492 -6.07 8.79 -22.58
CA GLN A 492 -6.78 9.17 -21.35
C GLN A 492 -8.27 8.77 -21.30
N VAL A 493 -8.71 8.27 -20.15
CA VAL A 493 -10.14 8.09 -19.78
C VAL A 493 -10.48 8.74 -18.42
N ASN A 494 -9.48 9.29 -17.74
CA ASN A 494 -9.61 10.05 -16.50
C ASN A 494 -9.96 9.18 -15.28
N HIS A 495 -9.49 7.93 -15.25
CA HIS A 495 -9.44 7.03 -14.10
C HIS A 495 -8.15 7.23 -13.28
N TRP A 496 -7.73 8.48 -13.12
CA TRP A 496 -6.50 8.85 -12.40
C TRP A 496 -6.42 8.19 -11.01
N SER A 497 -5.34 7.45 -10.75
CA SER A 497 -5.12 6.69 -9.52
C SER A 497 -3.63 6.51 -9.18
N GLY A 498 -3.32 5.97 -8.01
CA GLY A 498 -2.00 5.43 -7.65
C GLY A 498 -0.94 6.43 -7.19
N SER A 499 -1.18 7.72 -7.33
CA SER A 499 -0.21 8.80 -7.12
C SER A 499 0.22 9.06 -5.67
N CYS A 500 -0.34 8.33 -4.70
CA CYS A 500 0.06 8.38 -3.30
C CYS A 500 -0.08 6.97 -2.67
N LYS A 501 0.82 6.08 -3.06
CA LYS A 501 0.79 4.66 -2.68
C LYS A 501 0.82 4.40 -1.16
N ILE A 502 -0.01 3.46 -0.71
CA ILE A 502 -0.03 2.96 0.68
C ILE A 502 1.25 2.19 1.00
N GLY A 503 1.83 2.43 2.19
CA GLY A 503 3.13 1.90 2.62
C GLY A 503 4.33 2.76 2.18
N ALA A 504 4.11 3.85 1.42
CA ALA A 504 5.18 4.71 0.92
C ALA A 504 4.84 6.21 1.02
N CYS A 505 3.76 6.65 0.37
CA CYS A 505 3.26 8.02 0.48
C CYS A 505 2.46 8.21 1.79
N VAL A 506 1.60 7.23 2.10
CA VAL A 506 0.89 7.10 3.38
C VAL A 506 1.25 5.79 4.07
N ASP A 507 1.09 5.71 5.38
CA ASP A 507 1.12 4.45 6.13
C ASP A 507 -0.16 3.63 5.91
N GLU A 508 -0.24 2.44 6.50
CA GLU A 508 -1.39 1.53 6.40
C GLU A 508 -2.68 2.11 7.00
N GLY A 509 -2.56 3.16 7.81
CA GLY A 509 -3.69 3.93 8.34
C GLY A 509 -4.20 5.02 7.38
N GLY A 510 -3.58 5.18 6.20
CA GLY A 510 -3.85 6.27 5.27
C GLY A 510 -3.25 7.62 5.70
N ARG A 511 -2.40 7.63 6.74
CA ARG A 511 -1.76 8.86 7.23
C ARG A 511 -0.49 9.15 6.43
N VAL A 512 -0.32 10.39 6.00
CA VAL A 512 0.85 10.84 5.23
C VAL A 512 2.13 10.58 6.02
N VAL A 513 3.05 9.83 5.42
CA VAL A 513 4.32 9.47 6.04
C VAL A 513 5.09 10.72 6.43
N GLY A 514 5.56 10.77 7.67
CA GLY A 514 6.24 11.93 8.25
C GLY A 514 5.31 12.95 8.92
N THR A 515 4.00 12.77 8.88
CA THR A 515 3.02 13.63 9.57
C THR A 515 2.38 12.95 10.78
N GLY A 516 1.89 13.74 11.73
CA GLY A 516 1.16 13.24 12.90
C GLY A 516 -0.36 13.14 12.69
N ASN A 517 -0.93 14.05 11.90
CA ASN A 517 -2.37 14.26 11.78
C ASN A 517 -2.85 14.70 10.37
N VAL A 518 -2.19 14.24 9.31
CA VAL A 518 -2.62 14.44 7.92
C VAL A 518 -2.88 13.09 7.27
N TRP A 519 -4.08 12.90 6.71
CA TRP A 519 -4.47 11.70 5.98
C TRP A 519 -4.74 12.00 4.52
N VAL A 520 -4.69 10.97 3.69
CA VAL A 520 -5.20 10.99 2.32
C VAL A 520 -6.37 10.02 2.22
N ALA A 521 -7.41 10.40 1.50
CA ALA A 521 -8.56 9.54 1.24
C ALA A 521 -9.17 9.87 -0.13
N ASP A 522 -8.59 9.35 -1.21
CA ASP A 522 -9.11 9.45 -2.57
C ASP A 522 -8.45 8.42 -3.51
N ALA A 523 -8.67 8.58 -4.81
CA ALA A 523 -8.13 7.70 -5.86
C ALA A 523 -6.59 7.62 -5.90
N SER A 524 -5.86 8.58 -5.31
CA SER A 524 -4.39 8.49 -5.19
C SER A 524 -3.92 7.26 -4.40
N LEU A 525 -4.77 6.72 -3.52
CA LEU A 525 -4.48 5.50 -2.77
C LEU A 525 -4.79 4.20 -3.53
N LEU A 526 -5.53 4.27 -4.64
CA LEU A 526 -5.90 3.09 -5.41
C LEU A 526 -4.74 2.63 -6.30
N GLU A 527 -4.46 1.34 -6.30
CA GLU A 527 -3.81 0.70 -7.44
C GLU A 527 -4.82 0.42 -8.57
N PRO A 528 -4.36 0.18 -9.81
CA PRO A 528 -5.25 -0.06 -10.95
C PRO A 528 -6.18 -1.24 -10.73
N LEU A 529 -7.48 -0.97 -10.70
CA LEU A 529 -8.52 -1.98 -10.62
C LEU A 529 -8.86 -2.52 -12.01
N SER A 530 -9.39 -3.74 -12.05
CA SER A 530 -9.91 -4.43 -13.24
C SER A 530 -11.16 -3.75 -13.82
N VAL A 531 -11.75 -2.81 -13.09
CA VAL A 531 -12.99 -2.09 -13.42
C VAL A 531 -12.81 -0.58 -13.23
N ASN A 532 -13.76 0.22 -13.71
CA ASN A 532 -13.80 1.67 -13.44
C ASN A 532 -13.64 1.97 -11.92
N PRO A 533 -12.85 2.98 -11.52
CA PRO A 533 -12.37 3.10 -10.14
C PRO A 533 -13.44 3.62 -9.15
N MET A 534 -14.59 4.09 -9.60
CA MET A 534 -15.53 4.87 -8.76
C MET A 534 -15.99 4.13 -7.50
N PHE A 535 -16.34 2.85 -7.62
CA PHE A 535 -16.69 2.01 -6.47
C PHE A 535 -15.52 1.85 -5.51
N GLY A 536 -14.32 1.59 -6.04
CA GLY A 536 -13.08 1.51 -5.27
C GLY A 536 -12.78 2.80 -4.51
N VAL A 537 -12.97 3.97 -5.13
CA VAL A 537 -12.75 5.29 -4.49
C VAL A 537 -13.68 5.47 -3.29
N MET A 538 -14.97 5.14 -3.44
CA MET A 538 -15.92 5.21 -2.32
C MET A 538 -15.54 4.25 -1.19
N THR A 539 -15.12 3.03 -1.55
CA THR A 539 -14.70 2.00 -0.62
C THR A 539 -13.44 2.40 0.16
N VAL A 540 -12.46 3.03 -0.50
CA VAL A 540 -11.29 3.64 0.15
C VAL A 540 -11.72 4.73 1.12
N GLY A 541 -12.69 5.59 0.75
CA GLY A 541 -13.23 6.62 1.66
C GLY A 541 -13.80 6.03 2.94
N GLU A 542 -14.63 4.99 2.84
CA GLU A 542 -15.18 4.27 4.01
C GLU A 542 -14.09 3.60 4.86
N LYS A 543 -13.06 3.04 4.21
CA LYS A 543 -11.95 2.39 4.89
C LYS A 543 -11.07 3.39 5.65
N VAL A 544 -10.69 4.51 5.03
CA VAL A 544 -9.89 5.54 5.71
C VAL A 544 -10.68 6.16 6.87
N ALA A 545 -11.97 6.44 6.68
CA ALA A 545 -12.81 6.92 7.78
C ALA A 545 -12.85 5.93 8.95
N GLU A 546 -13.00 4.64 8.68
CA GLU A 546 -12.92 3.59 9.70
C GLU A 546 -11.58 3.59 10.43
N LEU A 547 -10.46 3.70 9.71
CA LEU A 547 -9.12 3.70 10.30
C LEU A 547 -8.88 4.93 11.19
N ILE A 548 -9.33 6.11 10.75
CA ILE A 548 -9.27 7.34 11.55
C ILE A 548 -10.05 7.15 12.86
N LEU A 549 -11.29 6.69 12.77
CA LEU A 549 -12.17 6.51 13.93
C LEU A 549 -11.74 5.35 14.86
N LYS A 550 -11.15 4.28 14.32
CA LYS A 550 -10.57 3.20 15.14
C LYS A 550 -9.36 3.70 15.94
N GLY A 551 -8.52 4.51 15.31
CA GLY A 551 -7.45 5.25 15.98
C GLY A 551 -7.99 6.14 17.10
N GLU A 552 -9.23 6.64 16.99
CA GLU A 552 -9.91 7.39 18.05
C GLU A 552 -10.43 6.53 19.19
N THR A 553 -10.97 5.34 18.94
CA THR A 553 -11.33 4.42 20.04
C THR A 553 -10.10 4.02 20.86
N LEU A 554 -8.94 3.85 20.22
CA LEU A 554 -7.66 3.62 20.90
C LEU A 554 -7.09 4.89 21.56
N SER A 555 -7.50 6.10 21.14
CA SER A 555 -7.11 7.36 21.77
C SER A 555 -8.05 7.80 22.91
N SER A 556 -9.30 7.31 22.93
CA SER A 556 -10.28 7.54 24.00
C SER A 556 -10.00 6.73 25.28
N VAL A 557 -9.06 5.78 25.22
CA VAL A 557 -8.50 5.05 26.37
C VAL A 557 -7.10 5.58 26.71
N LYS A 558 -6.82 6.86 26.47
CA LYS A 558 -5.63 7.51 27.02
C LYS A 558 -5.95 8.13 28.37
N ASP A 559 -5.77 7.33 29.42
CA ASP A 559 -5.27 7.91 30.66
C ASP A 559 -4.02 8.74 30.32
N VAL A 560 -4.00 9.96 30.85
CA VAL A 560 -3.08 11.05 30.54
C VAL A 560 -1.63 10.58 30.44
N ILE A 561 -1.11 10.44 29.21
CA ILE A 561 0.32 10.44 28.93
C ILE A 561 0.66 11.84 28.41
N PRO A 562 1.61 12.57 29.01
CA PRO A 562 2.03 13.87 28.51
C PRO A 562 2.48 13.77 27.04
N ASP A 563 2.12 14.77 26.23
CA ASP A 563 2.66 14.95 24.87
C ASP A 563 4.16 15.29 24.97
N ILE A 564 4.98 14.25 24.95
CA ILE A 564 6.43 14.33 24.94
C ILE A 564 6.84 14.40 23.47
N GLY A 565 7.17 15.60 22.98
CA GLY A 565 7.30 15.88 21.54
C GLY A 565 8.10 14.87 20.69
N GLY A 566 7.84 14.84 19.38
CA GLY A 566 8.42 13.89 18.42
C GLY A 566 7.35 12.96 17.80
N ASN A 567 7.76 12.04 16.92
CA ASN A 567 6.83 11.19 16.14
C ASN A 567 6.69 9.75 16.66
N PHE A 568 7.20 9.44 17.86
CA PHE A 568 7.13 8.10 18.45
C PHE A 568 6.45 8.14 19.82
N GLN A 569 5.26 7.53 19.93
CA GLN A 569 4.54 7.45 21.19
C GLN A 569 5.20 6.43 22.13
N LEU A 570 5.56 6.88 23.34
CA LEU A 570 6.09 6.01 24.40
C LEU A 570 4.97 5.38 25.23
N ASP A 571 5.12 4.08 25.52
CA ASP A 571 4.28 3.36 26.45
C ASP A 571 4.74 3.62 27.91
N PRO A 572 3.82 3.68 28.90
CA PRO A 572 4.20 3.87 30.31
C PRO A 572 5.24 2.86 30.81
N SER A 573 5.23 1.62 30.31
CA SER A 573 6.21 0.60 30.67
C SER A 573 7.66 0.97 30.33
N VAL A 574 7.88 1.81 29.31
CA VAL A 574 9.20 2.35 28.94
C VAL A 574 9.54 3.55 29.80
N ILE A 575 8.56 4.42 30.06
CA ILE A 575 8.73 5.62 30.89
C ILE A 575 9.17 5.22 32.31
N GLU A 576 8.59 4.14 32.84
CA GLU A 576 8.94 3.55 34.14
C GLU A 576 10.38 3.01 34.21
N LYS A 577 11.12 2.92 33.09
CA LYS A 577 12.52 2.48 33.07
C LYS A 577 13.52 3.62 33.22
N PHE A 578 13.08 4.87 33.17
CA PHE A 578 13.94 6.01 33.45
C PHE A 578 14.08 6.23 34.97
N PRO A 579 15.22 6.79 35.43
CA PRO A 579 15.34 7.25 36.81
C PRO A 579 14.21 8.21 37.21
N GLU A 580 13.79 8.15 38.47
CA GLU A 580 12.76 9.05 38.99
C GLU A 580 13.21 10.52 38.85
N GLY A 581 12.31 11.37 38.34
CA GLY A 581 12.61 12.77 38.04
C GLY A 581 13.25 13.03 36.66
N THR A 582 13.50 11.99 35.84
CA THR A 582 13.93 12.18 34.46
C THR A 582 12.83 12.86 33.64
N LYS A 583 13.17 13.99 33.00
CA LYS A 583 12.28 14.67 32.06
C LYS A 583 12.56 14.15 30.65
N ILE A 584 11.62 13.41 30.08
CA ILE A 584 11.67 13.05 28.66
C ILE A 584 11.35 14.31 27.85
N THR A 585 12.23 14.69 26.93
CA THR A 585 12.09 15.91 26.12
C THR A 585 11.64 15.63 24.71
N ARG A 586 11.99 14.46 24.16
CA ARG A 586 11.58 14.06 22.81
C ARG A 586 11.61 12.54 22.63
N ALA A 587 10.67 11.97 21.88
CA ALA A 587 10.75 10.59 21.39
C ALA A 587 10.47 10.56 19.88
N SER A 588 11.43 10.11 19.08
CA SER A 588 11.31 10.12 17.61
C SER A 588 11.73 8.80 17.00
N SER A 589 10.99 8.33 15.99
CA SER A 589 11.35 7.16 15.20
C SER A 589 12.77 7.32 14.68
N TYR A 590 13.58 6.28 14.81
CA TYR A 590 15.01 6.36 14.50
C TYR A 590 15.53 5.02 13.99
N GLY A 591 16.18 5.01 12.83
CA GLY A 591 16.64 3.79 12.15
C GLY A 591 15.55 3.12 11.32
N THR A 592 15.94 2.10 10.55
CA THR A 592 15.05 1.33 9.65
C THR A 592 15.15 -0.14 10.01
N SER A 593 14.01 -0.79 10.27
CA SER A 593 13.91 -2.24 10.47
C SER A 593 12.70 -2.78 9.72
N LEU A 594 12.81 -3.98 9.16
CA LEU A 594 11.78 -4.62 8.34
C LEU A 594 10.57 -5.13 9.14
N TRP A 595 10.73 -5.35 10.45
CA TRP A 595 9.68 -5.93 11.31
C TRP A 595 9.69 -5.43 12.77
N THR A 596 10.56 -4.47 13.11
CA THR A 596 10.54 -3.82 14.42
C THR A 596 10.39 -2.31 14.27
N ARG A 597 9.89 -1.65 15.32
CA ARG A 597 9.79 -0.19 15.40
C ARG A 597 10.86 0.32 16.34
N THR A 598 11.67 1.27 15.88
CA THR A 598 12.81 1.80 16.65
C THR A 598 12.69 3.29 16.90
N ALA A 599 13.18 3.77 18.05
CA ALA A 599 13.10 5.17 18.45
C ALA A 599 14.37 5.65 19.16
N ARG A 600 14.67 6.95 18.99
CA ARG A 600 15.57 7.72 19.84
C ARG A 600 14.75 8.51 20.86
N ILE A 601 15.08 8.35 22.13
CA ILE A 601 14.43 9.04 23.24
C ILE A 601 15.43 9.99 23.88
N SER A 602 15.17 11.29 23.75
CA SER A 602 15.96 12.35 24.37
C SER A 602 15.39 12.72 25.73
N THR A 603 16.26 12.86 26.71
CA THR A 603 15.91 13.15 28.10
C THR A 603 16.82 14.19 28.74
N ILE A 604 16.35 14.78 29.82
CA ILE A 604 17.13 15.51 30.82
C ILE A 604 17.00 14.72 32.13
N LEU A 605 18.11 14.19 32.64
CA LEU A 605 18.17 13.46 33.90
C LEU A 605 17.96 14.42 35.10
N PRO A 606 17.67 13.89 36.31
CA PRO A 606 17.43 14.72 37.50
C PRO A 606 18.59 15.67 37.86
N ASN A 607 19.82 15.28 37.51
CA ASN A 607 21.03 16.09 37.68
C ASN A 607 21.20 17.19 36.59
N GLY A 608 20.27 17.32 35.65
CA GLY A 608 20.33 18.25 34.52
C GLY A 608 21.08 17.74 33.28
N GLU A 609 21.67 16.54 33.33
CA GLU A 609 22.41 15.95 32.22
C GLU A 609 21.46 15.57 31.07
N LYS A 610 21.82 15.96 29.84
CA LYS A 610 21.08 15.53 28.63
C LYS A 610 21.57 14.15 28.20
N LYS A 611 20.64 13.22 28.02
CA LYS A 611 20.97 11.84 27.64
C LYS A 611 19.97 11.26 26.67
N ASP A 612 20.49 10.56 25.67
CA ASP A 612 19.69 9.87 24.66
C ASP A 612 19.69 8.35 24.87
N TYR A 613 18.59 7.74 24.48
CA TYR A 613 18.35 6.31 24.58
C TYR A 613 17.79 5.74 23.27
N PHE A 614 18.01 4.46 23.05
CA PHE A 614 17.46 3.72 21.92
C PHE A 614 16.41 2.73 22.42
N LEU A 615 15.29 2.67 21.71
CA LEU A 615 14.18 1.77 21.96
C LEU A 615 13.92 0.96 20.70
N LYS A 616 13.78 -0.37 20.82
CA LYS A 616 13.37 -1.29 19.75
C LYS A 616 12.12 -2.03 20.21
N CYS A 617 11.12 -2.16 19.34
CA CYS A 617 9.82 -2.75 19.68
C CYS A 617 9.38 -3.78 18.65
N ALA A 618 8.80 -4.89 19.09
CA ALA A 618 8.29 -5.97 18.24
C ALA A 618 6.93 -6.48 18.74
N THR A 619 6.07 -6.94 17.83
CA THR A 619 4.73 -7.45 18.14
C THR A 619 4.69 -8.99 18.12
N GLU A 620 4.66 -9.58 16.93
CA GLU A 620 4.62 -11.03 16.69
C GLU A 620 5.92 -11.71 17.13
N GLU A 621 5.82 -12.75 17.97
CA GLU A 621 6.98 -13.41 18.62
C GLU A 621 7.89 -12.41 19.38
N GLY A 622 7.38 -11.20 19.66
CA GLY A 622 8.17 -10.06 20.13
C GLY A 622 8.77 -10.26 21.52
N ALA A 623 8.14 -11.11 22.35
CA ALA A 623 8.64 -11.43 23.68
C ALA A 623 10.03 -12.07 23.62
N VAL A 624 10.15 -13.19 22.89
CA VAL A 624 11.41 -13.95 22.74
C VAL A 624 12.45 -13.09 22.03
N MET A 625 12.05 -12.32 21.03
CA MET A 625 12.97 -11.44 20.29
C MET A 625 13.57 -10.35 21.19
N MET A 626 12.76 -9.63 21.96
CA MET A 626 13.24 -8.51 22.80
C MET A 626 13.98 -9.02 24.05
N GLU A 627 13.55 -10.15 24.63
CA GLU A 627 14.26 -10.80 25.73
C GLU A 627 15.61 -11.34 25.27
N GLY A 628 15.65 -12.00 24.11
CA GLY A 628 16.86 -12.49 23.47
C GLY A 628 17.84 -11.36 23.20
N GLU A 629 17.41 -10.29 22.54
CA GLU A 629 18.23 -9.11 22.26
C GLU A 629 18.79 -8.48 23.54
N PHE A 630 17.96 -8.31 24.58
CA PHE A 630 18.42 -7.78 25.86
C PHE A 630 19.52 -8.63 26.47
N ASN A 631 19.32 -9.95 26.56
CA ASN A 631 20.32 -10.84 27.15
C ASN A 631 21.59 -10.95 26.30
N SER A 632 21.47 -10.94 24.97
CA SER A 632 22.58 -10.89 24.03
C SER A 632 23.47 -9.68 24.31
N ILE A 633 22.89 -8.48 24.25
CA ILE A 633 23.61 -7.23 24.45
C ILE A 633 24.12 -7.10 25.89
N THR A 634 23.36 -7.54 26.90
CA THR A 634 23.83 -7.60 28.29
C THR A 634 25.06 -8.48 28.45
N THR A 635 25.10 -9.63 27.78
CA THR A 635 26.24 -10.56 27.90
C THR A 635 27.50 -9.95 27.27
N ILE A 636 27.38 -9.35 26.07
CA ILE A 636 28.50 -8.66 25.41
C ILE A 636 28.95 -7.45 26.25
N TYR A 637 28.00 -6.61 26.70
CA TYR A 637 28.29 -5.41 27.48
C TYR A 637 28.99 -5.72 28.81
N ASN A 638 28.55 -6.76 29.53
CA ASN A 638 29.19 -7.13 30.80
C ASN A 638 30.63 -7.62 30.63
N LEU A 639 30.95 -8.23 29.48
CA LEU A 639 32.30 -8.69 29.16
C LEU A 639 33.18 -7.54 28.64
N ILE A 640 32.66 -6.74 27.71
CA ILE A 640 33.37 -5.61 27.08
C ILE A 640 32.41 -4.40 27.00
N PRO A 641 32.32 -3.56 28.05
CA PRO A 641 31.35 -2.47 28.11
C PRO A 641 31.44 -1.44 26.98
N SER A 642 32.61 -1.31 26.34
CA SER A 642 32.82 -0.41 25.21
C SER A 642 32.45 -1.02 23.86
N PHE A 643 32.12 -2.31 23.78
CA PHE A 643 31.88 -3.02 22.52
C PHE A 643 30.41 -3.22 22.19
N ALA A 644 29.49 -2.93 23.13
CA ALA A 644 28.04 -2.99 22.91
C ALA A 644 27.34 -1.82 23.62
N PRO A 645 26.15 -1.38 23.15
CA PRO A 645 25.39 -0.34 23.84
C PRO A 645 24.98 -0.82 25.24
N LYS A 646 24.95 0.08 26.22
CA LYS A 646 24.54 -0.25 27.59
C LYS A 646 23.06 -0.66 27.61
N PRO A 647 22.72 -1.92 27.89
CA PRO A 647 21.33 -2.34 27.99
C PRO A 647 20.73 -1.83 29.30
N LEU A 648 19.44 -1.49 29.27
CA LEU A 648 18.72 -0.92 30.41
C LEU A 648 17.55 -1.77 30.82
N ALA A 649 16.71 -2.16 29.86
CA ALA A 649 15.54 -2.97 30.15
C ALA A 649 15.02 -3.67 28.89
N TRP A 650 14.17 -4.65 29.13
CA TRP A 650 13.19 -5.12 28.16
C TRP A 650 11.85 -5.31 28.88
N GLY A 651 10.77 -5.50 28.13
CA GLY A 651 9.47 -5.82 28.71
C GLY A 651 8.32 -5.79 27.72
N LYS A 652 7.10 -5.89 28.25
CA LYS A 652 5.85 -5.78 27.49
C LYS A 652 5.26 -4.38 27.66
N PHE A 653 4.75 -3.79 26.59
CA PHE A 653 3.94 -2.58 26.63
C PHE A 653 2.65 -2.82 27.39
N LYS A 654 2.25 -1.84 28.21
CA LYS A 654 1.02 -1.92 29.00
C LYS A 654 -0.22 -1.65 28.16
N LEU A 655 -0.12 -0.77 27.16
CA LEU A 655 -1.28 -0.22 26.46
C LEU A 655 -1.37 -0.64 24.98
N ALA A 656 -0.43 -1.44 24.49
CA ALA A 656 -0.37 -1.79 23.07
C ALA A 656 -1.28 -2.96 22.70
N SER A 657 -2.00 -2.81 21.58
CA SER A 657 -2.76 -3.88 20.93
C SER A 657 -2.43 -3.87 19.42
N PRO A 658 -1.88 -4.95 18.85
CA PRO A 658 -1.56 -6.23 19.49
C PRO A 658 -0.44 -6.11 20.54
N ASP A 659 -0.26 -7.17 21.33
CA ASP A 659 0.82 -7.28 22.31
C ASP A 659 2.15 -6.85 21.69
N THR A 660 2.79 -5.86 22.32
CA THR A 660 4.07 -5.30 21.87
C THR A 660 5.09 -5.42 23.00
N TYR A 661 6.30 -5.80 22.64
CA TYR A 661 7.44 -5.94 23.55
C TYR A 661 8.54 -4.97 23.15
N PHE A 662 9.42 -4.61 24.08
CA PHE A 662 10.49 -3.68 23.82
C PHE A 662 11.83 -4.13 24.39
N PHE A 663 12.91 -3.71 23.73
CA PHE A 663 14.28 -3.65 24.20
C PHE A 663 14.72 -2.19 24.29
N PHE A 664 15.40 -1.83 25.38
CA PHE A 664 15.76 -0.46 25.72
C PHE A 664 17.22 -0.37 26.17
N CYS A 665 18.00 0.52 25.55
CA CYS A 665 19.44 0.68 25.82
C CYS A 665 19.91 2.14 25.64
N SER A 666 21.17 2.41 25.99
CA SER A 666 21.80 3.71 25.72
C SER A 666 21.90 3.96 24.22
N PHE A 667 21.65 5.20 23.80
CA PHE A 667 21.85 5.58 22.41
C PHE A 667 23.35 5.68 22.09
N VAL A 668 23.74 5.15 20.93
CA VAL A 668 25.10 5.25 20.38
C VAL A 668 25.02 6.07 19.09
N ALA A 669 25.90 7.06 18.94
CA ALA A 669 26.00 7.82 17.70
C ALA A 669 26.87 7.04 16.71
N MET A 670 26.26 6.43 15.71
CA MET A 670 26.92 5.44 14.86
C MET A 670 27.54 6.06 13.61
N SER A 671 28.76 5.66 13.26
CA SER A 671 29.38 5.98 11.97
C SER A 671 28.74 5.15 10.85
N PRO A 672 28.47 5.75 9.67
CA PRO A 672 28.00 5.00 8.50
C PRO A 672 29.14 4.25 7.78
N ALA A 673 30.40 4.49 8.15
CA ALA A 673 31.55 3.79 7.60
C ALA A 673 31.73 2.42 8.27
N MET A 674 32.35 1.49 7.54
CA MET A 674 32.80 0.23 8.13
C MET A 674 33.79 0.52 9.28
N PRO A 675 33.74 -0.24 10.39
CA PRO A 675 34.74 -0.15 11.44
C PRO A 675 36.14 -0.46 10.90
N ASP A 676 37.17 0.22 11.39
CA ASP A 676 38.55 -0.10 11.00
C ASP A 676 38.86 -1.60 11.29
N PRO A 677 39.37 -2.37 10.30
CA PRO A 677 39.58 -3.81 10.46
C PRO A 677 40.46 -4.17 11.66
N THR A 678 41.51 -3.39 11.93
CA THR A 678 42.47 -3.67 13.00
C THR A 678 41.82 -3.58 14.37
N THR A 679 41.19 -2.44 14.65
CA THR A 679 40.55 -2.16 15.95
C THR A 679 39.30 -3.01 16.16
N PHE A 680 38.50 -3.22 15.12
CA PHE A 680 37.31 -4.05 15.18
C PHE A 680 37.63 -5.53 15.41
N CYS A 681 38.54 -6.10 14.63
CA CYS A 681 38.95 -7.50 14.81
C CYS A 681 39.65 -7.71 16.16
N PHE A 682 40.36 -6.70 16.69
CA PHE A 682 40.88 -6.74 18.05
C PHE A 682 39.78 -6.90 19.11
N ARG A 683 38.69 -6.13 19.03
CA ARG A 683 37.55 -6.29 19.95
C ARG A 683 36.81 -7.61 19.75
N LEU A 684 36.64 -8.05 18.50
CA LEU A 684 36.00 -9.34 18.22
C LEU A 684 36.84 -10.52 18.74
N ALA A 685 38.16 -10.49 18.53
CA ALA A 685 39.08 -11.45 19.10
C ALA A 685 39.05 -11.42 20.63
N GLN A 686 39.00 -10.23 21.23
CA GLN A 686 38.83 -10.08 22.68
C GLN A 686 37.53 -10.76 23.15
N LEU A 687 36.40 -10.57 22.47
CA LEU A 687 35.13 -11.22 22.79
C LEU A 687 35.26 -12.75 22.78
N HIS A 688 35.82 -13.29 21.69
CA HIS A 688 35.94 -14.72 21.50
C HIS A 688 36.93 -15.35 22.51
N LEU A 689 38.08 -14.72 22.73
CA LEU A 689 39.16 -15.25 23.58
C LEU A 689 38.89 -15.11 25.08
N THR A 690 38.18 -14.06 25.52
CA THR A 690 37.99 -13.76 26.96
C THR A 690 36.66 -14.19 27.52
N SER A 691 35.65 -14.45 26.67
CA SER A 691 34.36 -14.96 27.13
C SER A 691 34.50 -16.31 27.82
N LEU A 692 33.67 -16.60 28.83
CA LEU A 692 33.60 -17.91 29.46
C LEU A 692 32.15 -18.39 29.43
N SER A 693 31.91 -19.61 28.91
CA SER A 693 30.59 -20.22 28.96
C SER A 693 30.23 -20.52 30.42
N PRO A 694 29.07 -20.09 30.92
CA PRO A 694 28.67 -20.28 32.32
C PRO A 694 28.52 -21.76 32.69
N THR A 695 28.35 -22.64 31.69
CA THR A 695 28.22 -24.09 31.87
C THR A 695 29.43 -24.87 31.36
N GLY A 696 30.39 -24.19 30.72
CA GLY A 696 31.46 -24.83 29.95
C GLY A 696 30.99 -25.52 28.66
N LYS A 697 29.72 -25.38 28.28
CA LYS A 697 29.09 -26.00 27.09
C LYS A 697 28.76 -24.97 26.00
N PHE A 698 28.44 -25.43 24.79
CA PHE A 698 27.88 -24.64 23.70
C PHE A 698 26.38 -24.40 23.92
N GLY A 699 25.87 -23.23 23.56
CA GLY A 699 24.48 -22.85 23.82
C GLY A 699 24.31 -21.46 24.43
N PHE A 700 23.10 -21.18 24.91
CA PHE A 700 22.79 -19.94 25.63
C PHE A 700 21.71 -20.20 26.67
N HIS A 701 21.58 -19.37 27.70
CA HIS A 701 20.63 -19.63 28.79
C HIS A 701 19.16 -19.40 28.39
N ILE A 702 18.92 -18.72 27.27
CA ILE A 702 17.61 -18.51 26.67
C ILE A 702 17.69 -18.57 25.14
N PRO A 703 16.57 -18.76 24.43
CA PRO A 703 16.54 -18.59 22.97
C PRO A 703 16.89 -17.17 22.57
N THR A 704 17.75 -17.04 21.56
CA THR A 704 18.03 -15.78 20.85
C THR A 704 17.45 -15.85 19.45
N VAL A 705 17.21 -14.71 18.81
CA VAL A 705 16.54 -14.66 17.50
C VAL A 705 17.50 -14.09 16.46
N HIS A 706 17.77 -14.84 15.40
CA HIS A 706 18.48 -14.34 14.22
C HIS A 706 17.44 -13.99 13.16
N GLY A 707 17.24 -12.69 12.94
CA GLY A 707 16.19 -12.19 12.07
C GLY A 707 14.79 -12.40 12.65
N LYS A 708 14.01 -13.32 12.06
CA LYS A 708 12.73 -13.83 12.62
C LYS A 708 12.81 -15.29 13.11
N THR A 709 14.00 -15.87 13.15
CA THR A 709 14.17 -17.29 13.49
C THR A 709 14.81 -17.43 14.86
N GLU A 710 14.04 -17.98 15.79
CA GLU A 710 14.52 -18.44 17.09
C GLU A 710 15.64 -19.48 16.91
N GLN A 711 16.71 -19.36 17.70
CA GLN A 711 17.83 -20.29 17.72
C GLN A 711 17.64 -21.27 18.89
N PRO A 712 17.92 -22.58 18.68
CA PRO A 712 17.97 -23.54 19.78
C PRO A 712 18.94 -23.05 20.87
N ALA A 713 18.50 -23.09 22.12
CA ALA A 713 19.28 -22.57 23.26
C ALA A 713 19.96 -23.68 24.07
N GLU A 714 19.53 -24.93 23.92
CA GLU A 714 19.88 -26.01 24.83
C GLU A 714 21.39 -26.25 24.88
N TRP A 715 21.92 -26.33 26.10
CA TRP A 715 23.35 -26.53 26.32
C TRP A 715 23.82 -27.91 25.85
N ASP A 716 24.98 -27.93 25.22
CA ASP A 716 25.55 -29.11 24.59
C ASP A 716 27.08 -29.11 24.73
N ASP A 717 27.67 -30.20 25.22
CA ASP A 717 29.12 -30.32 25.38
C ASP A 717 29.87 -30.65 24.08
N ASN A 718 29.14 -30.89 22.98
CA ASN A 718 29.71 -31.24 21.70
C ASN A 718 29.24 -30.23 20.62
N TRP A 719 30.20 -29.53 20.02
CA TRP A 719 29.90 -28.51 19.01
C TRP A 719 29.27 -29.09 17.75
N THR A 720 29.73 -30.25 17.26
CA THR A 720 29.16 -30.93 16.09
C THR A 720 27.66 -31.17 16.30
N ARG A 721 27.28 -31.69 17.46
CA ARG A 721 25.87 -31.96 17.82
C ARG A 721 25.06 -30.68 17.95
N TYR A 722 25.60 -29.66 18.60
CA TYR A 722 24.93 -28.35 18.71
C TYR A 722 24.71 -27.71 17.33
N PHE A 723 25.75 -27.61 16.51
CA PHE A 723 25.68 -27.01 15.19
C PHE A 723 24.73 -27.79 14.26
N THR A 724 24.76 -29.12 14.31
CA THR A 724 23.81 -29.98 13.57
C THR A 724 22.38 -29.65 13.93
N ARG A 725 22.07 -29.52 15.22
CA ARG A 725 20.73 -29.11 15.70
C ARG A 725 20.36 -27.71 15.20
N LEU A 726 21.29 -26.76 15.28
CA LEU A 726 21.10 -25.39 14.82
C LEU A 726 20.79 -25.32 13.32
N ILE A 727 21.65 -25.88 12.47
CA ILE A 727 21.45 -25.78 11.01
C ILE A 727 20.20 -26.55 10.55
N THR A 728 19.90 -27.70 11.18
CA THR A 728 18.68 -28.47 10.92
C THR A 728 17.42 -27.67 11.29
N HIS A 729 17.45 -26.91 12.39
CA HIS A 729 16.35 -26.03 12.77
C HIS A 729 16.04 -25.00 11.67
N PHE A 730 17.07 -24.34 11.14
CA PHE A 730 16.93 -23.34 10.07
C PHE A 730 16.46 -23.98 8.76
N PHE A 731 17.03 -25.13 8.38
CA PHE A 731 16.62 -25.86 7.17
C PHE A 731 15.16 -26.33 7.24
N ALA A 732 14.72 -26.85 8.39
CA ALA A 732 13.33 -27.28 8.56
C ALA A 732 12.35 -26.09 8.45
N ARG A 733 12.75 -24.89 8.90
CA ARG A 733 11.97 -23.66 8.66
C ARG A 733 11.97 -23.27 7.20
N ASP A 734 13.10 -23.39 6.50
CA ASP A 734 13.18 -23.09 5.06
C ASP A 734 12.21 -23.97 4.27
N VAL A 735 12.23 -25.28 4.49
CA VAL A 735 11.31 -26.22 3.83
C VAL A 735 9.85 -25.89 4.12
N ARG A 736 9.51 -25.49 5.36
CA ARG A 736 8.16 -25.05 5.71
C ARG A 736 7.75 -23.75 5.01
N ALA A 737 8.67 -22.81 4.87
CA ALA A 737 8.40 -21.49 4.28
C ALA A 737 8.38 -21.52 2.74
N ASN A 738 9.27 -22.29 2.13
CA ASN A 738 9.54 -22.30 0.70
C ASN A 738 9.11 -23.59 -0.03
N GLY A 739 8.53 -24.54 0.71
CA GLY A 739 8.06 -25.81 0.16
C GLY A 739 9.16 -26.88 0.00
N PRO A 740 8.76 -28.15 -0.11
CA PRO A 740 9.67 -29.28 -0.23
C PRO A 740 10.44 -29.25 -1.57
N TRP A 741 11.67 -29.73 -1.54
CA TRP A 741 12.50 -29.94 -2.72
C TRP A 741 13.35 -31.21 -2.49
N PRO A 742 12.95 -32.36 -3.07
CA PRO A 742 13.54 -33.65 -2.73
C PRO A 742 15.06 -33.74 -2.90
N GLU A 743 15.61 -33.14 -3.95
CA GLU A 743 17.07 -33.11 -4.19
C GLU A 743 17.78 -32.28 -3.11
N TYR A 744 17.22 -31.13 -2.74
CA TYR A 744 17.75 -30.26 -1.70
C TYR A 744 17.71 -30.93 -0.31
N GLU A 745 16.62 -31.60 0.01
CA GLU A 745 16.47 -32.38 1.24
C GLU A 745 17.41 -33.57 1.30
N ALA A 746 17.60 -34.28 0.18
CA ALA A 746 18.57 -35.37 0.10
C ALA A 746 20.01 -34.89 0.25
N ALA A 747 20.38 -33.78 -0.41
CA ALA A 747 21.69 -33.16 -0.26
C ALA A 747 21.93 -32.69 1.19
N PHE A 748 20.93 -32.09 1.83
CA PHE A 748 21.01 -31.68 3.23
C PHE A 748 21.13 -32.87 4.19
N ALA A 749 20.45 -33.99 3.92
CA ALA A 749 20.62 -35.22 4.70
C ALA A 749 22.06 -35.74 4.65
N ARG A 750 22.70 -35.70 3.47
CA ARG A 750 24.14 -36.02 3.32
C ARG A 750 25.05 -35.02 4.02
N LEU A 751 24.73 -33.72 3.96
CA LEU A 751 25.45 -32.70 4.70
C LEU A 751 25.47 -33.04 6.21
N VAL A 752 24.32 -33.36 6.78
CA VAL A 752 24.17 -33.67 8.20
C VAL A 752 24.81 -35.01 8.58
N GLY A 753 24.61 -36.05 7.78
CA GLY A 753 25.05 -37.40 8.09
C GLY A 753 26.53 -37.68 7.80
N ASP A 754 27.04 -37.17 6.68
CA ASP A 754 28.38 -37.49 6.17
C ASP A 754 29.37 -36.34 6.39
N VAL A 755 28.98 -35.11 6.04
CA VAL A 755 29.92 -33.97 5.92
C VAL A 755 30.20 -33.31 7.27
N ILE A 756 29.16 -32.95 8.02
CA ILE A 756 29.29 -32.23 9.30
C ILE A 756 30.22 -32.98 10.28
N PRO A 757 30.08 -34.31 10.50
CA PRO A 757 31.00 -35.05 11.36
C PRO A 757 32.45 -35.00 10.87
N GLN A 758 32.70 -35.17 9.57
CA GLN A 758 34.05 -35.16 8.99
C GLN A 758 34.76 -33.80 9.09
N ILE A 759 34.00 -32.71 9.16
CA ILE A 759 34.52 -31.34 9.26
C ILE A 759 34.62 -30.85 10.71
N LEU A 760 33.68 -31.24 11.59
CA LEU A 760 33.58 -30.69 12.95
C LEU A 760 34.09 -31.61 14.05
N ASP A 761 33.99 -32.94 13.92
CA ASP A 761 34.53 -33.86 14.94
C ASP A 761 36.06 -33.78 15.09
N PRO A 762 36.85 -33.55 14.01
CA PRO A 762 38.30 -33.34 14.14
C PRO A 762 38.68 -32.22 15.12
N LEU A 763 37.85 -31.21 15.32
CA LEU A 763 38.10 -30.12 16.28
C LEU A 763 38.23 -30.61 17.74
N SER A 764 37.68 -31.78 18.05
CA SER A 764 37.71 -32.40 19.38
C SER A 764 38.27 -33.83 19.38
N ALA A 765 38.87 -34.27 18.27
CA ALA A 765 39.51 -35.57 18.14
C ALA A 765 41.01 -35.48 18.40
N GLU A 766 41.66 -36.63 18.63
CA GLU A 766 43.13 -36.73 18.73
C GLU A 766 43.75 -35.82 19.82
N GLY A 767 43.01 -35.64 20.93
CA GLY A 767 43.44 -34.80 22.06
C GLY A 767 43.24 -33.29 21.84
N ARG A 768 42.67 -32.88 20.70
CA ARG A 768 42.23 -31.50 20.47
C ARG A 768 40.96 -31.22 21.26
N SER A 769 40.76 -29.95 21.57
CA SER A 769 39.52 -29.46 22.17
C SER A 769 39.29 -28.02 21.76
N ILE A 770 38.08 -27.70 21.37
CA ILE A 770 37.63 -26.31 21.20
C ILE A 770 36.90 -25.83 22.45
N ARG A 771 37.02 -24.53 22.72
CA ARG A 771 36.33 -23.88 23.82
C ARG A 771 35.07 -23.17 23.30
N PRO A 772 33.91 -23.26 23.99
CA PRO A 772 32.77 -22.42 23.68
C PRO A 772 33.12 -20.94 23.89
N ALA A 773 33.10 -20.17 22.80
CA ALA A 773 33.36 -18.75 22.73
C ALA A 773 32.05 -18.00 22.48
N LEU A 774 31.86 -16.87 23.15
CA LEU A 774 30.70 -16.00 22.91
C LEU A 774 30.81 -15.39 21.52
N VAL A 775 29.82 -15.65 20.67
CA VAL A 775 29.69 -15.09 19.32
C VAL A 775 28.51 -14.10 19.30
N HIS A 776 28.62 -13.06 18.47
CA HIS A 776 27.53 -12.14 18.14
C HIS A 776 26.37 -12.86 17.43
N GLY A 777 26.69 -13.78 16.50
CA GLY A 777 25.74 -14.71 15.89
C GLY A 777 24.84 -14.14 14.77
N ASP A 778 24.95 -12.84 14.52
CA ASP A 778 24.40 -12.10 13.35
C ASP A 778 25.33 -10.93 12.96
N LEU A 779 26.63 -11.19 12.79
CA LEU A 779 27.61 -10.14 12.59
C LEU A 779 27.83 -9.79 11.11
N TRP A 780 27.07 -8.81 10.63
CA TRP A 780 27.23 -8.19 9.31
C TRP A 780 27.40 -6.67 9.43
N GLU A 781 27.70 -5.98 8.33
CA GLU A 781 28.12 -4.58 8.36
C GLU A 781 27.08 -3.62 8.96
N ARG A 782 25.81 -4.00 9.00
CA ARG A 782 24.74 -3.19 9.61
C ARG A 782 24.51 -3.47 11.08
N ASN A 783 25.21 -4.44 11.65
CA ASN A 783 25.21 -4.78 13.08
C ASN A 783 26.58 -4.46 13.73
N ALA A 784 27.44 -3.73 13.02
CA ALA A 784 28.74 -3.27 13.45
C ALA A 784 28.92 -1.79 13.10
N THR A 785 29.58 -1.02 13.96
CA THR A 785 29.80 0.41 13.73
C THR A 785 31.01 0.92 14.53
N THR A 786 31.37 2.18 14.33
CA THR A 786 32.23 2.94 15.21
C THR A 786 31.38 3.97 15.93
N ASP A 787 31.45 4.02 17.26
CA ASP A 787 30.83 5.09 18.04
C ASP A 787 31.53 6.41 17.74
N LEU A 788 30.79 7.37 17.22
CA LEU A 788 31.29 8.70 16.86
C LEU A 788 31.71 9.53 18.07
N VAL A 789 31.28 9.15 19.28
CA VAL A 789 31.67 9.84 20.51
C VAL A 789 33.02 9.34 21.02
N SER A 790 33.17 8.02 21.20
CA SER A 790 34.41 7.43 21.73
C SER A 790 35.47 7.12 20.67
N GLY A 791 35.07 6.94 19.41
CA GLY A 791 35.92 6.43 18.33
C GLY A 791 36.13 4.91 18.37
N GLU A 792 35.50 4.20 19.32
CA GLU A 792 35.66 2.75 19.47
C GLU A 792 34.69 1.96 18.58
N PRO A 793 35.11 0.80 18.06
CA PRO A 793 34.21 -0.13 17.37
C PRO A 793 33.18 -0.72 18.34
N MET A 794 31.97 -0.97 17.85
CA MET A 794 30.85 -1.54 18.61
C MET A 794 30.01 -2.50 17.74
N VAL A 795 29.30 -3.39 18.40
CA VAL A 795 28.30 -4.30 17.82
C VAL A 795 26.94 -4.13 18.50
N PHE A 796 25.87 -4.44 17.76
CA PHE A 796 24.48 -4.30 18.21
C PHE A 796 23.56 -5.22 17.38
N ASP A 797 22.34 -5.46 17.84
CA ASP A 797 21.38 -6.37 17.19
C ASP A 797 21.92 -7.80 17.10
N ALA A 798 22.11 -8.42 18.27
CA ALA A 798 22.94 -9.61 18.43
C ALA A 798 22.09 -10.87 18.70
N ALA A 799 22.41 -11.95 18.00
CA ALA A 799 21.78 -13.26 18.15
C ALA A 799 22.75 -14.23 18.86
N VAL A 800 23.12 -13.86 20.09
CA VAL A 800 24.27 -14.41 20.81
C VAL A 800 24.09 -15.90 21.15
N MET A 801 25.20 -16.62 21.13
CA MET A 801 25.36 -17.96 21.71
C MET A 801 26.83 -18.19 22.08
N TYR A 802 27.11 -19.25 22.85
CA TYR A 802 28.46 -19.80 22.97
C TYR A 802 28.66 -20.86 21.88
N ALA A 803 29.58 -20.61 20.96
CA ALA A 803 29.86 -21.39 19.76
C ALA A 803 31.36 -21.65 19.59
N HIS A 804 31.74 -22.41 18.56
CA HIS A 804 33.11 -22.34 18.03
C HIS A 804 33.36 -20.93 17.46
N ASN A 805 34.49 -20.29 17.77
CA ASN A 805 34.77 -18.90 17.37
C ASN A 805 34.75 -18.68 15.85
N GLU A 806 35.15 -19.67 15.05
CA GLU A 806 35.11 -19.57 13.58
C GLU A 806 33.70 -19.53 12.99
N TYR A 807 32.66 -19.91 13.76
CA TYR A 807 31.28 -19.82 13.30
C TYR A 807 30.86 -18.39 12.92
N GLU A 808 31.36 -17.38 13.64
CA GLU A 808 31.05 -15.97 13.35
C GLU A 808 31.50 -15.57 11.93
N LEU A 809 32.67 -16.08 11.51
CA LEU A 809 33.27 -15.78 10.22
C LEU A 809 32.46 -16.39 9.05
N GLY A 810 31.61 -17.38 9.33
CA GLY A 810 30.68 -17.94 8.35
C GLY A 810 29.73 -16.89 7.76
N MET A 811 29.33 -15.88 8.55
CA MET A 811 28.50 -14.78 8.06
C MET A 811 29.24 -13.94 7.00
N TRP A 812 30.54 -13.71 7.20
CA TRP A 812 31.36 -12.89 6.31
C TRP A 812 31.66 -13.55 4.97
N ARG A 813 31.39 -14.85 4.83
CA ARG A 813 31.51 -15.58 3.55
C ARG A 813 30.34 -15.38 2.59
N ARG A 814 29.22 -14.86 3.06
CA ARG A 814 28.10 -14.54 2.18
C ARG A 814 28.50 -13.46 1.18
N GLU A 815 28.10 -13.66 -0.07
CA GLU A 815 28.52 -12.86 -1.21
C GLU A 815 28.08 -11.39 -1.13
N ASP A 816 27.05 -11.10 -0.33
CA ASP A 816 26.47 -9.77 -0.15
C ASP A 816 26.97 -9.02 1.09
N ILE A 817 27.89 -9.61 1.88
CA ILE A 817 28.42 -9.03 3.12
C ILE A 817 29.73 -8.28 2.87
N ARG A 818 29.90 -7.12 3.52
CA ARG A 818 31.04 -6.21 3.26
C ARG A 818 32.32 -6.51 4.04
N PHE A 819 32.31 -7.47 4.96
CA PHE A 819 33.50 -7.90 5.70
C PHE A 819 34.45 -8.70 4.79
N GLY A 820 35.29 -7.97 4.06
CA GLY A 820 36.20 -8.54 3.07
C GLY A 820 37.46 -9.18 3.64
N LYS A 821 38.38 -9.54 2.74
CA LYS A 821 39.65 -10.24 3.01
C LYS A 821 40.46 -9.61 4.16
N GLU A 822 40.54 -8.30 4.22
CA GLU A 822 41.26 -7.56 5.27
C GLU A 822 40.78 -7.87 6.70
N TYR A 823 39.47 -8.10 6.91
CA TYR A 823 38.93 -8.48 8.22
C TYR A 823 39.25 -9.93 8.57
N PHE A 824 39.19 -10.84 7.58
CA PHE A 824 39.62 -12.23 7.78
C PHE A 824 41.09 -12.31 8.15
N GLU A 825 41.96 -11.55 7.46
CA GLU A 825 43.39 -11.51 7.72
C GLU A 825 43.69 -10.93 9.10
N GLU A 826 43.05 -9.82 9.49
CA GLU A 826 43.28 -9.25 10.82
C GLU A 826 42.74 -10.11 11.95
N TYR A 827 41.54 -10.68 11.79
CA TYR A 827 41.01 -11.61 12.79
C TYR A 827 41.92 -12.85 12.93
N SER A 828 42.37 -13.43 11.81
CA SER A 828 43.22 -14.63 11.80
C SER A 828 44.61 -14.37 12.39
N ARG A 829 45.11 -13.14 12.32
CA ARG A 829 46.37 -12.74 12.99
C ARG A 829 46.24 -12.77 14.51
N LEU A 830 45.05 -12.51 15.03
CA LEU A 830 44.77 -12.44 16.47
C LEU A 830 44.26 -13.77 17.03
N VAL A 831 43.48 -14.50 16.24
CA VAL A 831 42.92 -15.82 16.57
C VAL A 831 43.28 -16.77 15.42
N PRO A 832 44.35 -17.56 15.56
CA PRO A 832 44.76 -18.50 14.52
C PRO A 832 43.65 -19.53 14.21
N PRO A 833 43.58 -20.04 12.96
CA PRO A 833 42.73 -21.17 12.60
C PRO A 833 42.84 -22.35 13.58
N SER A 834 41.69 -22.92 13.96
CA SER A 834 41.64 -24.14 14.76
C SER A 834 42.21 -25.33 13.98
N GLU A 835 42.87 -26.26 14.67
CA GLU A 835 43.35 -27.49 14.06
C GLU A 835 42.19 -28.46 13.75
N PRO A 836 42.19 -29.18 12.60
CA PRO A 836 43.17 -29.11 11.52
C PRO A 836 43.05 -27.82 10.69
N VAL A 837 44.17 -27.11 10.51
CA VAL A 837 44.18 -25.81 9.78
C VAL A 837 43.75 -25.98 8.31
N GLU A 838 44.05 -27.11 7.69
CA GLU A 838 43.69 -27.42 6.31
C GLU A 838 42.17 -27.48 6.07
N GLN A 839 41.38 -27.71 7.12
CA GLN A 839 39.92 -27.74 7.05
C GLN A 839 39.27 -26.39 7.41
N TRP A 840 40.07 -25.36 7.72
CA TRP A 840 39.56 -24.05 8.11
C TRP A 840 38.61 -23.45 7.08
N ASP A 841 38.99 -23.50 5.80
CA ASP A 841 38.16 -22.96 4.71
C ASP A 841 36.80 -23.67 4.63
N ASP A 842 36.82 -25.01 4.75
CA ASP A 842 35.63 -25.85 4.68
C ASP A 842 34.70 -25.63 5.88
N ARG A 843 35.25 -25.44 7.08
CA ARG A 843 34.46 -25.08 8.28
C ARG A 843 33.73 -23.77 8.08
N ASN A 844 34.41 -22.75 7.56
CA ASN A 844 33.80 -21.46 7.30
C ASN A 844 32.74 -21.55 6.18
N ALA A 845 33.00 -22.34 5.13
CA ALA A 845 32.00 -22.62 4.09
C ALA A 845 30.76 -23.31 4.68
N LEU A 846 30.94 -24.32 5.52
CA LEU A 846 29.88 -25.02 6.24
C LEU A 846 29.07 -24.06 7.13
N TYR A 847 29.73 -23.24 7.94
CA TYR A 847 29.05 -22.27 8.82
C TYR A 847 28.26 -21.24 8.02
N SER A 848 28.74 -20.83 6.84
CA SER A 848 28.05 -19.88 5.96
C SER A 848 26.65 -20.34 5.55
N LEU A 849 26.43 -21.67 5.44
CA LEU A 849 25.14 -22.23 5.04
C LEU A 849 24.02 -21.85 6.01
N LYS A 850 24.27 -21.79 7.33
CA LYS A 850 23.28 -21.33 8.33
C LYS A 850 22.83 -19.90 8.03
N PHE A 851 23.77 -19.02 7.66
CA PHE A 851 23.48 -17.62 7.38
C PHE A 851 22.78 -17.43 6.02
N LYS A 852 23.10 -18.27 5.03
CA LYS A 852 22.39 -18.31 3.74
C LYS A 852 20.96 -18.82 3.90
N LEU A 853 20.74 -19.84 4.73
CA LEU A 853 19.40 -20.32 5.11
C LEU A 853 18.59 -19.22 5.79
N SER A 854 19.20 -18.52 6.76
CA SER A 854 18.56 -17.36 7.39
C SER A 854 18.17 -16.30 6.36
N TYR A 855 19.05 -15.96 5.42
CA TYR A 855 18.73 -15.02 4.34
C TYR A 855 17.55 -15.46 3.47
N CYS A 856 17.49 -16.75 3.12
CA CYS A 856 16.39 -17.31 2.35
C CYS A 856 15.04 -17.17 3.09
N LEU A 857 15.03 -17.41 4.41
CA LEU A 857 13.85 -17.22 5.25
C LEU A 857 13.33 -15.77 5.29
N HIS A 858 14.18 -14.78 5.05
CA HIS A 858 13.78 -13.37 4.96
C HIS A 858 13.22 -12.98 3.59
N ARG A 859 13.42 -13.81 2.56
CA ARG A 859 12.98 -13.55 1.18
C ARG A 859 12.34 -14.80 0.57
N PRO A 860 11.19 -15.25 1.12
CA PRO A 860 10.54 -16.46 0.63
C PRO A 860 10.12 -16.29 -0.85
N GLY A 861 10.24 -17.37 -1.63
CA GLY A 861 9.86 -17.39 -3.05
C GLY A 861 10.93 -16.93 -4.05
N LEU A 862 12.21 -16.85 -3.66
CA LEU A 862 13.34 -16.63 -4.58
C LEU A 862 14.12 -17.94 -4.82
N PRO A 863 13.90 -18.67 -5.95
CA PRO A 863 14.53 -19.96 -6.21
C PRO A 863 16.07 -19.92 -6.20
N ILE A 864 16.64 -18.82 -6.71
CA ILE A 864 18.07 -18.64 -6.91
C ILE A 864 18.92 -18.78 -5.64
N VAL A 865 18.36 -18.45 -4.47
CA VAL A 865 19.08 -18.56 -3.18
C VAL A 865 19.17 -20.02 -2.73
N ARG A 866 18.10 -20.81 -2.86
CA ARG A 866 18.11 -22.24 -2.52
C ARG A 866 18.99 -23.04 -3.47
N GLU A 867 19.03 -22.66 -4.75
CA GLU A 867 19.95 -23.24 -5.74
C GLU A 867 21.43 -22.99 -5.36
N ALA A 868 21.77 -21.78 -4.92
CA ALA A 868 23.12 -21.47 -4.45
C ALA A 868 23.50 -22.27 -3.19
N ILE A 869 22.57 -22.41 -2.23
CA ILE A 869 22.79 -23.24 -1.03
C ILE A 869 22.98 -24.70 -1.43
N LEU A 870 22.16 -25.23 -2.34
CA LEU A 870 22.31 -26.59 -2.86
C LEU A 870 23.69 -26.78 -3.49
N ALA A 871 24.13 -25.86 -4.34
CA ALA A 871 25.44 -25.94 -4.98
C ALA A 871 26.59 -25.96 -3.96
N ASP A 872 26.50 -25.17 -2.90
CA ASP A 872 27.53 -25.17 -1.85
C ASP A 872 27.50 -26.43 -0.97
N ILE A 873 26.30 -26.97 -0.69
CA ILE A 873 26.16 -28.28 -0.03
C ILE A 873 26.83 -29.35 -0.90
N MET A 874 26.54 -29.38 -2.20
CA MET A 874 27.09 -30.38 -3.12
C MET A 874 28.61 -30.30 -3.21
N LYS A 875 29.22 -29.10 -3.24
CA LYS A 875 30.69 -28.95 -3.19
C LYS A 875 31.30 -29.59 -1.93
N LEU A 876 30.66 -29.43 -0.77
CA LEU A 876 31.14 -30.03 0.47
C LEU A 876 30.91 -31.56 0.49
N VAL A 877 29.75 -32.02 -0.01
CA VAL A 877 29.43 -33.45 -0.14
C VAL A 877 30.41 -34.16 -1.09
N ASP A 878 30.76 -33.55 -2.21
CA ASP A 878 31.72 -34.09 -3.18
C ASP A 878 33.13 -34.19 -2.58
N LYS A 879 33.51 -33.22 -1.72
CA LYS A 879 34.80 -33.20 -1.03
C LYS A 879 34.87 -34.19 0.13
N TYR A 880 33.73 -34.44 0.80
CA TYR A 880 33.61 -35.30 1.97
C TYR A 880 32.57 -36.42 1.73
N PRO A 881 32.87 -37.39 0.86
CA PRO A 881 31.94 -38.47 0.51
C PRO A 881 31.66 -39.38 1.72
N SER A 882 30.59 -40.17 1.64
CA SER A 882 30.19 -41.06 2.74
C SER A 882 31.22 -42.16 2.97
N GLN A 883 31.52 -42.47 4.23
CA GLN A 883 32.41 -43.59 4.56
C GLN A 883 31.82 -44.96 4.14
N ALA A 884 30.51 -45.04 3.88
CA ALA A 884 29.88 -46.24 3.33
C ALA A 884 30.16 -46.45 1.82
N GLU A 885 30.48 -45.38 1.07
CA GLU A 885 30.82 -45.44 -0.36
C GLU A 885 32.28 -45.85 -0.61
N THR A 886 33.13 -45.80 0.42
CA THR A 886 34.58 -46.12 0.30
C THR A 886 34.95 -47.54 0.76
N ALA A 887 33.98 -48.35 1.18
CA ALA A 887 34.19 -49.78 1.43
C ALA A 887 34.22 -50.57 0.10
N PRO A 888 35.23 -51.42 -0.16
CA PRO A 888 35.24 -52.24 -1.37
C PRO A 888 34.06 -53.21 -1.34
N VAL A 889 33.23 -53.16 -2.37
CA VAL A 889 32.08 -54.04 -2.57
C VAL A 889 32.57 -55.48 -2.62
N ALA A 890 32.37 -56.23 -1.53
CA ALA A 890 32.46 -57.67 -1.55
C ALA A 890 31.21 -58.22 -2.26
N SER A 891 31.44 -58.88 -3.39
CA SER A 891 30.44 -59.58 -4.20
C SER A 891 29.73 -60.68 -3.43
N VAL A 892 28.40 -60.62 -3.32
CA VAL A 892 27.53 -61.81 -3.25
C VAL A 892 26.17 -61.50 -3.91
N GLU A 893 25.70 -62.49 -4.65
CA GLU A 893 24.56 -62.56 -5.57
C GLU A 893 23.17 -62.34 -4.93
N ALA A 894 22.22 -62.07 -5.82
CA ALA A 894 20.81 -61.77 -5.57
C ALA A 894 19.96 -62.98 -5.10
N GLU A 895 18.90 -62.73 -4.30
CA GLU A 895 17.50 -63.00 -4.73
C GLU A 895 16.42 -62.59 -3.69
N SER A 896 15.43 -61.84 -4.20
CA SER A 896 13.96 -61.88 -3.99
C SER A 896 13.32 -61.66 -2.59
N THR A 897 12.52 -60.60 -2.43
CA THR A 897 11.03 -60.59 -2.55
C THR A 897 10.41 -59.32 -1.92
N MET A 898 9.34 -58.83 -2.56
CA MET A 898 8.49 -57.68 -2.18
C MET A 898 7.61 -57.98 -0.96
N GLU A 899 7.26 -56.98 -0.14
CA GLU A 899 5.88 -56.44 -0.09
C GLU A 899 5.67 -55.29 0.92
N ALA A 900 4.60 -54.53 0.66
CA ALA A 900 4.29 -53.17 1.07
C ALA A 900 3.73 -52.98 2.50
N LEU A 901 3.82 -51.75 3.01
CA LEU A 901 3.10 -51.29 4.21
C LEU A 901 2.01 -50.25 3.86
N PRO A 902 0.83 -50.29 4.53
CA PRO A 902 -0.36 -49.54 4.14
C PRO A 902 -0.44 -48.14 4.76
N LYS A 903 -1.15 -47.26 4.05
CA LYS A 903 -1.58 -45.91 4.46
C LYS A 903 -2.54 -45.96 5.67
N LYS A 904 -2.39 -45.02 6.61
CA LYS A 904 -3.40 -44.71 7.64
C LYS A 904 -3.84 -43.24 7.55
N ALA A 905 -5.16 -43.05 7.53
CA ALA A 905 -5.87 -41.76 7.50
C ALA A 905 -6.29 -41.35 8.94
N PRO A 906 -6.79 -40.12 9.15
CA PRO A 906 -6.64 -39.34 10.39
C PRO A 906 -7.75 -39.57 11.42
N GLU A 907 -7.42 -39.43 12.70
CA GLU A 907 -8.36 -39.48 13.83
C GLU A 907 -8.85 -38.08 14.22
N THR A 908 -10.18 -37.94 14.28
CA THR A 908 -10.92 -36.85 14.92
C THR A 908 -11.11 -37.15 16.40
N ALA A 909 -10.90 -36.15 17.26
CA ALA A 909 -11.19 -36.23 18.69
C ALA A 909 -12.55 -35.62 19.04
N SER A 910 -13.33 -36.32 19.88
CA SER A 910 -14.22 -35.69 20.86
C SER A 910 -14.35 -36.57 22.10
N ALA A 911 -13.79 -36.10 23.22
CA ALA A 911 -14.34 -36.10 24.57
C ALA A 911 -13.41 -35.31 25.48
#